data_AF-A0A353EVM9-F1
#
_entry.id   AF-A0A353EVM9-F1
#
_cell.length_a   1.000
_cell.length_b   1.000
_cell.length_c   1.000
_cell.angle_alpha   90.00
_cell.angle_beta   90.00
_cell.angle_gamma   90.00
#
_symmetry.space_group_name_H-M   'P 1'
#
loop_
_entity.id
_entity.type
_entity.pdbx_description
1 polymer ?
#
loop_
_entity_poly.entity_id
_entity_poly.type
_entity_poly.pdbx_seq_one_letter_code
_entity_poly.pdbx_strand_id
1 'polypeptide(L)'
;MTSIDRYAFYGCTGLTDVTIPDGVTSIGYDAFSKCTGLTRISIPDSVMSIGADAFLGCSSLKMVCITDLVKWSGISFGDYDANPLSCAHNLYLNGTLVTDLVIPDGVTNFGFSFYGCSCLVSITIPDSVTSIVDYAFYSCSSLTSIKIPDSVTSIGYGAFKGCSSLTDITIGKGVTSVGKFAFENCSGLTSITIPDSVTSIGFGVFCGCDSLTSMMLPFIGTRMNETIYLGYFFGGLDNNDVPSSLKTVVITGVTYIEPDAFEGCSGLTSIVIPDSVTSIGFGAFEGCSSLTSITLPFVGEQKNETEHFNYFGYIFGASNSSKHPTYVPSSLKTVVITGGTSISSYAFEGCSNLTSITIPDSVTSIGAYAFRDCSSLIQKEGGVWYVDRWVVGCDTSVTNIILRDNTIGISDSAFSGCSSLTCLTIPEGTIGIGSSAFKDCSSLTSITIPDSVRSIGSSAFKDCSSLTSITIPDGVRSIGSSAFEDCSSLISITIPNSVRSIGSSAFKDCDSLIQKEDGVWYVDRWVVGCDTSIRNIILRDNTIGIIDSAFSHCSNLMSITIPDSVTSICKNAFWCCSSLQAVYITNLVTWCGIPFENVSANPLSYAYRLYLNGTLVTDLVIPDGVMSIGDFAFYGCSSLTSITIPDSVTNIGNYAFYGCSSLTRVTIPDSVMSIGESAFSRCTGLVSITIGNSVTSIGIYTFYGCTGLESVTIGNSVTNIGNHAFLGCTGLRSIMIPDSVTNIEREAFSGCTDLTSITFIGTQEQWNAISKESGWNNNTGSYTIHCTDGDIAKS
;
A
#
# COMPACT_ATOMS: atom_id res chain seq x y z
N MET A 1 -18.00 57.00 -34.20
CA MET A 1 -18.16 56.84 -32.74
C MET A 1 -17.44 55.55 -32.39
N THR A 2 -16.36 55.60 -31.61
CA THR A 2 -15.52 54.43 -31.33
C THR A 2 -15.96 53.68 -30.06
N SER A 3 -16.82 54.27 -29.24
CA SER A 3 -17.34 53.72 -27.99
C SER A 3 -18.73 54.26 -27.67
N ILE A 4 -19.52 53.50 -26.91
CA ILE A 4 -20.71 53.98 -26.20
C ILE A 4 -20.29 54.31 -24.77
N ASP A 5 -20.54 55.53 -24.34
CA ASP A 5 -20.09 56.00 -23.03
C ASP A 5 -20.84 55.34 -21.87
N ARG A 6 -20.23 55.40 -20.68
CA ARG A 6 -20.87 55.01 -19.42
C ARG A 6 -22.21 55.71 -19.23
N TYR A 7 -23.22 54.97 -18.77
CA TYR A 7 -24.59 55.44 -18.54
C TYR A 7 -25.33 56.04 -19.76
N ALA A 8 -24.86 55.84 -21.00
CA ALA A 8 -25.37 56.55 -22.18
C ALA A 8 -26.90 56.47 -22.38
N PHE A 9 -27.49 55.31 -22.08
CA PHE A 9 -28.92 55.03 -22.18
C PHE A 9 -29.52 54.57 -20.85
N TYR A 10 -28.87 54.82 -19.72
CA TYR A 10 -29.32 54.35 -18.41
C TYR A 10 -30.79 54.74 -18.14
N GLY A 11 -31.63 53.75 -17.81
CA GLY A 11 -33.04 53.94 -17.49
C GLY A 11 -33.94 54.31 -18.68
N CYS A 12 -33.47 54.19 -19.93
CA CYS A 12 -34.25 54.51 -21.13
C CYS A 12 -35.34 53.46 -21.41
N THR A 13 -36.50 53.59 -20.78
CA THR A 13 -37.62 52.63 -20.90
C THR A 13 -38.31 52.61 -22.27
N GLY A 14 -38.10 53.64 -23.12
CA GLY A 14 -38.65 53.70 -24.48
C GLY A 14 -37.78 53.04 -25.55
N LEU A 15 -36.57 52.60 -25.21
CA LEU A 15 -35.65 51.94 -26.14
C LEU A 15 -36.06 50.48 -26.31
N THR A 16 -36.37 50.03 -27.53
CA THR A 16 -36.98 48.70 -27.77
C THR A 16 -36.15 47.77 -28.66
N ASP A 17 -35.61 48.27 -29.77
CA ASP A 17 -34.76 47.51 -30.71
C ASP A 17 -33.51 48.35 -31.01
N VAL A 18 -32.34 47.80 -30.70
CA VAL A 18 -31.06 48.48 -30.84
C VAL A 18 -30.13 47.70 -31.74
N THR A 19 -29.61 48.36 -32.77
CA THR A 19 -28.48 47.86 -33.55
C THR A 19 -27.29 48.75 -33.26
N ILE A 20 -26.26 48.20 -32.62
CA ILE A 20 -25.03 48.95 -32.33
C ILE A 20 -24.29 49.13 -33.66
N PRO A 21 -23.90 50.38 -34.04
CA PRO A 21 -23.25 50.62 -35.33
C PRO A 21 -21.87 49.96 -35.45
N ASP A 22 -21.52 49.51 -36.66
CA ASP A 22 -20.18 49.06 -36.99
C ASP A 22 -19.11 50.13 -36.65
N GLY A 23 -17.98 49.69 -36.11
CA GLY A 23 -16.88 50.55 -35.68
C GLY A 23 -16.97 51.01 -34.22
N VAL A 24 -18.06 50.72 -33.51
CA VAL A 24 -18.10 50.78 -32.04
C VAL A 24 -17.27 49.62 -31.51
N THR A 25 -16.26 49.95 -30.70
CA THR A 25 -15.30 48.98 -30.15
C THR A 25 -15.54 48.66 -28.68
N SER A 26 -16.28 49.51 -27.96
CA SER A 26 -16.60 49.26 -26.55
C SER A 26 -17.96 49.82 -26.15
N ILE A 27 -18.61 49.15 -25.21
CA ILE A 27 -19.83 49.60 -24.54
C ILE A 27 -19.48 49.88 -23.08
N GLY A 28 -19.79 51.08 -22.58
CA GLY A 28 -19.40 51.53 -21.24
C GLY A 28 -20.19 50.90 -20.08
N TYR A 29 -19.68 51.12 -18.86
CA TYR A 29 -20.35 50.77 -17.61
C TYR A 29 -21.80 51.29 -17.56
N ASP A 30 -22.75 50.45 -17.15
CA ASP A 30 -24.19 50.81 -17.01
C ASP A 30 -24.83 51.39 -18.31
N ALA A 31 -24.22 51.21 -19.48
CA ALA A 31 -24.61 51.94 -20.71
C ALA A 31 -26.08 51.76 -21.11
N PHE A 32 -26.66 50.56 -20.94
CA PHE A 32 -28.07 50.25 -21.21
C PHE A 32 -28.82 49.79 -19.94
N SER A 33 -28.21 49.92 -18.77
CA SER A 33 -28.78 49.46 -17.51
C SER A 33 -30.17 50.07 -17.27
N LYS A 34 -31.10 49.24 -16.79
CA LYS A 34 -32.52 49.56 -16.54
C LYS A 34 -33.31 50.01 -17.77
N CYS A 35 -32.87 49.69 -18.98
CA CYS A 35 -33.68 49.84 -20.20
C CYS A 35 -34.76 48.74 -20.26
N THR A 36 -35.79 48.85 -19.42
CA THR A 36 -36.83 47.82 -19.27
C THR A 36 -37.71 47.61 -20.50
N GLY A 37 -37.66 48.50 -21.50
CA GLY A 37 -38.35 48.34 -22.78
C GLY A 37 -37.54 47.61 -23.86
N LEU A 38 -36.24 47.39 -23.65
CA LEU A 38 -35.35 46.82 -24.65
C LEU A 38 -35.70 45.35 -24.87
N THR A 39 -36.06 44.96 -26.09
CA THR A 39 -36.48 43.59 -26.45
C THR A 39 -35.47 42.89 -27.36
N ARG A 40 -34.71 43.66 -28.14
CA ARG A 40 -33.67 43.16 -29.04
C ARG A 40 -32.44 44.05 -29.03
N ILE A 41 -31.25 43.43 -29.06
CA ILE A 41 -30.00 44.12 -29.34
C ILE A 41 -29.14 43.34 -30.35
N SER A 42 -28.54 44.06 -31.30
CA SER A 42 -27.56 43.51 -32.24
C SER A 42 -26.18 44.07 -31.93
N ILE A 43 -25.21 43.19 -31.68
CA ILE A 43 -23.82 43.51 -31.32
C ILE A 43 -22.92 43.23 -32.54
N PRO A 44 -22.24 44.25 -33.12
CA PRO A 44 -21.39 44.07 -34.28
C PRO A 44 -20.03 43.48 -33.90
N ASP A 45 -19.38 42.86 -34.89
CA ASP A 45 -18.08 42.18 -34.75
C ASP A 45 -16.93 43.11 -34.30
N SER A 46 -17.12 44.42 -34.37
CA SER A 46 -16.13 45.41 -33.92
C SER A 46 -16.07 45.59 -32.40
N VAL A 47 -17.11 45.18 -31.65
CA VAL A 47 -17.13 45.30 -30.19
C VAL A 47 -16.13 44.32 -29.58
N MET A 48 -15.21 44.84 -28.78
CA MET A 48 -14.17 44.07 -28.10
C MET A 48 -14.37 44.03 -26.58
N SER A 49 -15.09 44.99 -26.01
CA SER A 49 -15.37 45.02 -24.57
C SER A 49 -16.72 45.63 -24.21
N ILE A 50 -17.32 45.12 -23.15
CA ILE A 50 -18.58 45.62 -22.58
C ILE A 50 -18.36 45.80 -21.07
N GLY A 51 -18.52 47.02 -20.58
CA GLY A 51 -18.30 47.39 -19.19
C GLY A 51 -19.32 46.75 -18.25
N ALA A 52 -18.94 46.66 -16.97
CA ALA A 52 -19.79 46.12 -15.90
C ALA A 52 -21.19 46.74 -15.88
N ASP A 53 -22.19 45.94 -15.49
CA ASP A 53 -23.60 46.31 -15.39
C ASP A 53 -24.25 46.84 -16.70
N ALA A 54 -23.59 46.77 -17.86
CA ALA A 54 -24.04 47.45 -19.08
C ALA A 54 -25.48 47.11 -19.50
N PHE A 55 -25.97 45.90 -19.19
CA PHE A 55 -27.35 45.47 -19.48
C PHE A 55 -28.15 45.10 -18.23
N LEU A 56 -27.67 45.44 -17.03
CA LEU A 56 -28.34 45.15 -15.76
C LEU A 56 -29.80 45.63 -15.79
N GLY A 57 -30.75 44.74 -15.49
CA GLY A 57 -32.17 45.11 -15.40
C GLY A 57 -32.86 45.42 -16.73
N CYS A 58 -32.32 45.00 -17.88
CA CYS A 58 -33.00 45.00 -19.18
C CYS A 58 -34.05 43.87 -19.27
N SER A 59 -35.04 43.90 -18.36
CA SER A 59 -35.95 42.76 -18.09
C SER A 59 -36.86 42.32 -19.25
N SER A 60 -37.01 43.12 -20.31
CA SER A 60 -37.79 42.74 -21.50
C SER A 60 -36.92 42.17 -22.63
N LEU A 61 -35.60 42.15 -22.47
CA LEU A 61 -34.68 41.72 -23.53
C LEU A 61 -34.90 40.23 -23.79
N LYS A 62 -34.98 39.83 -25.05
CA LYS A 62 -35.25 38.44 -25.46
C LYS A 62 -34.37 37.93 -26.59
N MET A 63 -33.65 38.83 -27.27
CA MET A 63 -32.86 38.51 -28.45
C MET A 63 -31.55 39.28 -28.44
N VAL A 64 -30.43 38.53 -28.45
CA VAL A 64 -29.10 39.06 -28.77
C VAL A 64 -28.73 38.55 -30.15
N CYS A 65 -28.42 39.45 -31.07
CA CYS A 65 -28.06 39.12 -32.44
C CYS A 65 -26.57 39.42 -32.70
N ILE A 66 -25.87 38.45 -33.28
CA ILE A 66 -24.45 38.53 -33.67
C ILE A 66 -24.26 38.00 -35.10
N THR A 67 -23.13 38.32 -35.71
CA THR A 67 -22.75 37.87 -37.07
C THR A 67 -21.55 36.92 -37.08
N ASP A 68 -20.64 37.05 -36.11
CA ASP A 68 -19.45 36.21 -35.95
C ASP A 68 -19.31 35.69 -34.50
N LEU A 69 -19.29 34.36 -34.36
CA LEU A 69 -19.17 33.69 -33.08
C LEU A 69 -17.78 33.79 -32.45
N VAL A 70 -16.71 33.80 -33.26
CA VAL A 70 -15.33 33.97 -32.78
C VAL A 70 -15.19 35.36 -32.16
N LYS A 71 -15.76 36.38 -32.82
CA LYS A 71 -15.75 37.76 -32.31
C LYS A 71 -16.58 37.89 -31.04
N TRP A 72 -17.76 37.29 -31.01
CA TRP A 72 -18.60 37.23 -29.81
C TRP A 72 -17.88 36.59 -28.62
N SER A 73 -17.27 35.40 -28.82
CA SER A 73 -16.52 34.70 -27.77
C SER A 73 -15.28 35.46 -27.29
N GLY A 74 -14.75 36.37 -28.10
CA GLY A 74 -13.62 37.23 -27.75
C GLY A 74 -13.98 38.51 -26.98
N ILE A 75 -15.26 38.80 -26.75
CA ILE A 75 -15.67 40.01 -26.02
C ILE A 75 -15.27 39.90 -24.55
N SER A 76 -14.59 40.94 -24.05
CA SER A 76 -14.30 41.10 -22.63
C SER A 76 -15.48 41.77 -21.92
N PHE A 77 -16.21 41.00 -21.11
CA PHE A 77 -17.31 41.49 -20.26
C PHE A 77 -16.79 41.89 -18.88
N GLY A 78 -17.23 43.04 -18.36
CA GLY A 78 -16.81 43.55 -17.05
C GLY A 78 -17.36 42.76 -15.86
N ASP A 79 -18.52 42.13 -16.03
CA ASP A 79 -19.18 41.20 -15.11
C ASP A 79 -20.23 40.38 -15.88
N TYR A 80 -21.08 39.61 -15.19
CA TYR A 80 -22.13 38.82 -15.83
C TYR A 80 -23.32 39.69 -16.31
N ASP A 81 -23.61 40.82 -15.66
CA ASP A 81 -24.69 41.75 -16.04
C ASP A 81 -24.30 42.63 -17.26
N ALA A 82 -23.02 42.69 -17.59
CA ALA A 82 -22.49 43.22 -18.83
C ALA A 82 -22.84 42.35 -20.04
N ASN A 83 -23.11 41.04 -19.85
CA ASN A 83 -23.56 40.21 -20.96
C ASN A 83 -25.07 40.40 -21.19
N PRO A 84 -25.52 40.87 -22.36
CA PRO A 84 -26.95 41.00 -22.64
C PRO A 84 -27.72 39.66 -22.59
N LEU A 85 -27.04 38.51 -22.73
CA LEU A 85 -27.66 37.18 -22.55
C LEU A 85 -28.11 36.91 -21.11
N SER A 86 -27.59 37.63 -20.11
CA SER A 86 -28.05 37.54 -18.71
C SER A 86 -29.56 37.81 -18.58
N CYS A 87 -30.11 38.67 -19.44
CA CYS A 87 -31.54 38.98 -19.53
C CYS A 87 -32.22 38.33 -20.74
N ALA A 88 -31.52 38.21 -21.89
CA ALA A 88 -32.13 37.82 -23.16
C ALA A 88 -32.36 36.32 -23.32
N HIS A 89 -31.43 35.52 -22.80
CA HIS A 89 -31.35 34.08 -22.90
C HIS A 89 -31.24 33.43 -24.30
N ASN A 90 -31.69 34.10 -25.36
CA ASN A 90 -31.61 33.61 -26.74
C ASN A 90 -30.54 34.34 -27.55
N LEU A 91 -29.55 33.58 -28.02
CA LEU A 91 -28.53 34.05 -28.96
C LEU A 91 -28.93 33.72 -30.39
N TYR A 92 -28.82 34.69 -31.30
CA TYR A 92 -29.07 34.53 -32.73
C TYR A 92 -27.79 34.82 -33.51
N LEU A 93 -27.32 33.84 -34.29
CA LEU A 93 -26.20 34.00 -35.22
C LEU A 93 -26.76 34.13 -36.64
N ASN A 94 -26.48 35.25 -37.31
CA ASN A 94 -26.98 35.54 -38.66
C ASN A 94 -28.51 35.35 -38.81
N GLY A 95 -29.25 35.68 -37.75
CA GLY A 95 -30.71 35.57 -37.70
C GLY A 95 -31.27 34.19 -37.34
N THR A 96 -30.41 33.18 -37.14
CA THR A 96 -30.78 31.83 -36.71
C THR A 96 -30.56 31.67 -35.21
N LEU A 97 -31.55 31.12 -34.49
CA LEU A 97 -31.43 30.80 -33.06
C LEU A 97 -30.33 29.74 -32.86
N VAL A 98 -29.39 29.99 -31.94
CA VAL A 98 -28.27 29.09 -31.66
C VAL A 98 -28.72 28.04 -30.64
N THR A 99 -29.23 26.91 -31.13
CA THR A 99 -29.53 25.72 -30.30
C THR A 99 -28.36 24.75 -30.22
N ASP A 100 -27.53 24.70 -31.26
CA ASP A 100 -26.35 23.83 -31.34
C ASP A 100 -25.13 24.71 -31.59
N LEU A 101 -24.21 24.72 -30.63
CA LEU A 101 -23.04 25.59 -30.63
C LEU A 101 -21.78 24.79 -30.94
N VAL A 102 -21.11 25.12 -32.02
CA VAL A 102 -19.75 24.65 -32.27
C VAL A 102 -18.81 25.82 -32.00
N ILE A 103 -18.05 25.75 -30.89
CA ILE A 103 -17.02 26.75 -30.63
C ILE A 103 -15.92 26.56 -31.71
N PRO A 104 -15.59 27.61 -32.49
CA PRO A 104 -14.63 27.46 -33.59
C PRO A 104 -13.21 27.19 -33.11
N ASP A 105 -12.45 26.47 -33.93
CA ASP A 105 -11.02 26.23 -33.71
C ASP A 105 -10.26 27.55 -33.55
N GLY A 106 -9.38 27.62 -32.55
CA GLY A 106 -8.58 28.81 -32.23
C GLY A 106 -9.17 29.69 -31.12
N VAL A 107 -10.40 29.45 -30.69
CA VAL A 107 -10.91 30.00 -29.43
C VAL A 107 -10.21 29.29 -28.27
N THR A 108 -9.51 30.05 -27.43
CA THR A 108 -8.81 29.54 -26.24
C THR A 108 -9.51 29.89 -24.94
N ASN A 109 -10.36 30.94 -24.94
CA ASN A 109 -11.16 31.41 -23.82
C ASN A 109 -12.42 32.10 -24.36
N PHE A 110 -13.56 31.90 -23.70
CA PHE A 110 -14.86 32.49 -24.06
C PHE A 110 -15.59 33.18 -22.91
N GLY A 111 -14.93 33.40 -21.75
CA GLY A 111 -15.43 34.25 -20.68
C GLY A 111 -16.89 33.97 -20.27
N PHE A 112 -17.66 35.05 -20.08
CA PHE A 112 -19.09 35.02 -19.81
C PHE A 112 -19.95 34.88 -21.08
N SER A 113 -19.38 34.62 -22.26
CA SER A 113 -20.07 34.79 -23.56
C SER A 113 -21.34 33.95 -23.71
N PHE A 114 -21.48 32.86 -22.95
CA PHE A 114 -22.66 31.98 -22.98
C PHE A 114 -23.41 31.96 -21.65
N TYR A 115 -23.13 32.91 -20.74
CA TYR A 115 -23.85 33.10 -19.49
C TYR A 115 -25.35 33.32 -19.77
N GLY A 116 -26.19 32.50 -19.14
CA GLY A 116 -27.65 32.57 -19.21
C GLY A 116 -28.26 32.13 -20.54
N CYS A 117 -27.48 31.51 -21.44
CA CYS A 117 -27.93 31.13 -22.79
C CYS A 117 -28.86 29.91 -22.77
N SER A 118 -30.09 30.08 -22.30
CA SER A 118 -31.05 28.98 -22.09
C SER A 118 -31.60 28.37 -23.39
N CYS A 119 -31.32 28.93 -24.57
CA CYS A 119 -31.66 28.31 -25.85
C CYS A 119 -30.69 27.20 -26.26
N LEU A 120 -29.53 27.10 -25.63
CA LEU A 120 -28.47 26.17 -26.00
C LEU A 120 -28.83 24.74 -25.60
N VAL A 121 -28.87 23.81 -26.55
CA VAL A 121 -29.22 22.39 -26.37
C VAL A 121 -27.98 21.49 -26.42
N SER A 122 -27.01 21.81 -27.28
CA SER A 122 -25.76 21.06 -27.41
C SER A 122 -24.56 21.98 -27.65
N ILE A 123 -23.38 21.54 -27.23
CA ILE A 123 -22.13 22.27 -27.44
C ILE A 123 -20.95 21.36 -27.81
N THR A 124 -20.16 21.80 -28.79
CA THR A 124 -18.86 21.22 -29.13
C THR A 124 -17.75 22.19 -28.73
N ILE A 125 -16.84 21.73 -27.87
CA ILE A 125 -15.68 22.48 -27.39
C ILE A 125 -14.43 21.95 -28.13
N PRO A 126 -13.65 22.80 -28.83
CA PRO A 126 -12.47 22.37 -29.56
C PRO A 126 -11.27 22.17 -28.64
N ASP A 127 -10.27 21.41 -29.12
CA ASP A 127 -9.04 21.11 -28.37
C ASP A 127 -8.15 22.35 -28.11
N SER A 128 -8.46 23.50 -28.75
CA SER A 128 -7.78 24.78 -28.46
C SER A 128 -8.17 25.37 -27.09
N VAL A 129 -9.28 24.91 -26.49
CA VAL A 129 -9.72 25.37 -25.18
C VAL A 129 -8.96 24.61 -24.09
N THR A 130 -8.31 25.36 -23.21
CA THR A 130 -7.51 24.79 -22.10
C THR A 130 -8.21 24.89 -20.74
N SER A 131 -9.26 25.69 -20.61
CA SER A 131 -10.06 25.80 -19.38
C SER A 131 -11.51 26.18 -19.66
N ILE A 132 -12.44 25.67 -18.86
CA ILE A 132 -13.80 26.18 -18.77
C ILE A 132 -13.81 27.18 -17.62
N VAL A 133 -13.94 28.46 -17.94
CA VAL A 133 -13.85 29.54 -16.95
C VAL A 133 -15.09 29.63 -16.05
N ASP A 134 -15.00 30.45 -15.01
CA ASP A 134 -16.09 30.66 -14.06
C ASP A 134 -17.37 31.12 -14.78
N TYR A 135 -18.50 30.51 -14.41
CA TYR A 135 -19.85 30.82 -14.92
C TYR A 135 -20.05 30.71 -16.44
N ALA A 136 -19.13 30.08 -17.18
CA ALA A 136 -19.11 30.13 -18.64
C ALA A 136 -20.43 29.70 -19.32
N PHE A 137 -21.12 28.72 -18.75
CA PHE A 137 -22.42 28.18 -19.20
C PHE A 137 -23.50 28.23 -18.11
N TYR A 138 -23.37 29.18 -17.17
CA TYR A 138 -24.34 29.36 -16.10
C TYR A 138 -25.76 29.50 -16.66
N SER A 139 -26.73 28.79 -16.09
CA SER A 139 -28.15 28.77 -16.48
C SER A 139 -28.40 28.50 -17.97
N CYS A 140 -27.55 27.71 -18.64
CA CYS A 140 -27.86 27.10 -19.94
C CYS A 140 -28.86 25.95 -19.75
N SER A 141 -30.08 26.26 -19.32
CA SER A 141 -31.03 25.27 -18.80
C SER A 141 -31.56 24.26 -19.81
N SER A 142 -31.40 24.51 -21.12
CA SER A 142 -31.76 23.54 -22.19
C SER A 142 -30.60 22.61 -22.58
N LEU A 143 -29.39 22.80 -22.05
CA LEU A 143 -28.22 22.01 -22.42
C LEU A 143 -28.41 20.58 -21.93
N THR A 144 -28.42 19.61 -22.86
CA THR A 144 -28.71 18.20 -22.56
C THR A 144 -27.46 17.35 -22.41
N SER A 145 -26.40 17.68 -23.16
CA SER A 145 -25.13 16.97 -23.09
C SER A 145 -23.92 17.87 -23.31
N ILE A 146 -22.78 17.47 -22.73
CA ILE A 146 -21.50 18.13 -22.97
C ILE A 146 -20.33 17.14 -22.94
N LYS A 147 -19.41 17.34 -23.89
CA LYS A 147 -18.09 16.69 -23.90
C LYS A 147 -17.00 17.72 -23.67
N ILE A 148 -16.32 17.62 -22.53
CA ILE A 148 -15.14 18.43 -22.20
C ILE A 148 -13.91 17.68 -22.74
N PRO A 149 -13.11 18.28 -23.64
CA PRO A 149 -11.98 17.61 -24.26
C PRO A 149 -10.79 17.44 -23.30
N ASP A 150 -9.86 16.55 -23.66
CA ASP A 150 -8.66 16.25 -22.87
C ASP A 150 -7.68 17.43 -22.79
N SER A 151 -7.83 18.45 -23.64
CA SER A 151 -7.06 19.70 -23.59
C SER A 151 -7.41 20.58 -22.38
N VAL A 152 -8.61 20.41 -21.80
CA VAL A 152 -9.09 21.22 -20.68
C VAL A 152 -8.45 20.73 -19.40
N THR A 153 -7.79 21.64 -18.68
CA THR A 153 -7.15 21.35 -17.39
C THR A 153 -8.00 21.74 -16.19
N SER A 154 -8.97 22.64 -16.35
CA SER A 154 -9.82 23.10 -15.23
C SER A 154 -11.25 23.45 -15.65
N ILE A 155 -12.18 23.18 -14.73
CA ILE A 155 -13.58 23.62 -14.79
C ILE A 155 -13.80 24.63 -13.65
N GLY A 156 -14.23 25.83 -13.97
CA GLY A 156 -14.34 26.98 -13.06
C GLY A 156 -15.53 26.92 -12.11
N TYR A 157 -15.58 27.92 -11.23
CA TYR A 157 -16.68 28.15 -10.29
C TYR A 157 -18.00 28.28 -11.04
N GLY A 158 -19.03 27.51 -10.66
CA GLY A 158 -20.37 27.65 -11.22
C GLY A 158 -20.46 27.49 -12.74
N ALA A 159 -19.46 26.87 -13.39
CA ALA A 159 -19.32 26.87 -14.84
C ALA A 159 -20.57 26.34 -15.58
N PHE A 160 -21.24 25.34 -15.02
CA PHE A 160 -22.47 24.72 -15.54
C PHE A 160 -23.64 24.85 -14.57
N LYS A 161 -23.56 25.74 -13.57
CA LYS A 161 -24.62 25.90 -12.56
C LYS A 161 -25.95 26.24 -13.23
N GLY A 162 -27.01 25.50 -12.90
CA GLY A 162 -28.36 25.69 -13.46
C GLY A 162 -28.57 25.08 -14.85
N CYS A 163 -27.66 24.24 -15.36
CA CYS A 163 -27.90 23.42 -16.55
C CYS A 163 -28.85 22.26 -16.22
N SER A 164 -30.11 22.57 -15.89
CA SER A 164 -31.09 21.64 -15.32
C SER A 164 -31.48 20.47 -16.24
N SER A 165 -31.31 20.61 -17.57
CA SER A 165 -31.58 19.53 -18.52
C SER A 165 -30.37 18.63 -18.81
N LEU A 166 -29.21 18.92 -18.21
CA LEU A 166 -27.97 18.19 -18.49
C LEU A 166 -28.07 16.77 -17.94
N THR A 167 -28.07 15.77 -18.82
CA THR A 167 -28.13 14.35 -18.47
C THR A 167 -26.81 13.63 -18.71
N ASP A 168 -26.08 14.05 -19.74
CA ASP A 168 -24.88 13.36 -20.24
C ASP A 168 -23.66 14.27 -20.24
N ILE A 169 -22.66 13.92 -19.44
CA ILE A 169 -21.40 14.67 -19.34
C ILE A 169 -20.20 13.75 -19.44
N THR A 170 -19.26 14.12 -20.30
CA THR A 170 -17.93 13.51 -20.36
C THR A 170 -16.89 14.54 -19.95
N ILE A 171 -16.10 14.23 -18.93
CA ILE A 171 -14.99 15.05 -18.46
C ILE A 171 -13.69 14.48 -19.02
N GLY A 172 -12.92 15.31 -19.73
CA GLY A 172 -11.63 14.93 -20.30
C GLY A 172 -10.60 14.53 -19.24
N LYS A 173 -9.69 13.64 -19.60
CA LYS A 173 -8.63 13.11 -18.74
C LYS A 173 -7.52 14.13 -18.44
N GLY A 174 -7.54 15.28 -19.09
CA GLY A 174 -6.65 16.40 -18.78
C GLY A 174 -7.13 17.24 -17.60
N VAL A 175 -8.40 17.12 -17.19
CA VAL A 175 -8.96 17.96 -16.12
C VAL A 175 -8.33 17.58 -14.79
N THR A 176 -7.71 18.55 -14.13
CA THR A 176 -7.07 18.40 -12.82
C THR A 176 -7.87 19.04 -11.69
N SER A 177 -8.77 19.98 -11.99
CA SER A 177 -9.58 20.66 -10.97
C SER A 177 -10.99 21.01 -11.43
N VAL A 178 -11.97 20.79 -10.55
CA VAL A 178 -13.37 21.18 -10.70
C VAL A 178 -13.73 22.19 -9.60
N GLY A 179 -14.22 23.36 -10.00
CA GLY A 179 -14.54 24.48 -9.12
C GLY A 179 -15.75 24.25 -8.23
N LYS A 180 -15.92 25.13 -7.23
CA LYS A 180 -17.09 25.11 -6.34
C LYS A 180 -18.37 25.32 -7.15
N PHE A 181 -19.43 24.60 -6.79
CA PHE A 181 -20.75 24.71 -7.42
C PHE A 181 -20.75 24.51 -8.95
N ALA A 182 -19.71 23.89 -9.53
CA ALA A 182 -19.55 23.84 -10.99
C ALA A 182 -20.75 23.21 -11.70
N PHE A 183 -21.43 22.25 -11.07
CA PHE A 183 -22.65 21.59 -11.57
C PHE A 183 -23.85 21.79 -10.63
N GLU A 184 -23.88 22.84 -9.82
CA GLU A 184 -25.02 23.10 -8.92
C GLU A 184 -26.33 23.21 -9.73
N ASN A 185 -27.42 22.62 -9.23
CA ASN A 185 -28.75 22.57 -9.87
C ASN A 185 -28.75 21.97 -11.29
N CYS A 186 -27.80 21.08 -11.61
CA CYS A 186 -27.87 20.21 -12.79
C CYS A 186 -28.81 19.03 -12.51
N SER A 187 -30.08 19.33 -12.22
CA SER A 187 -31.09 18.38 -11.73
C SER A 187 -31.41 17.22 -12.69
N GLY A 188 -31.00 17.30 -13.96
CA GLY A 188 -31.13 16.24 -14.95
C GLY A 188 -30.06 15.15 -14.84
N LEU A 189 -28.95 15.39 -14.13
CA LEU A 189 -27.86 14.43 -14.01
C LEU A 189 -28.31 13.21 -13.21
N THR A 190 -28.20 12.03 -13.84
CA THR A 190 -28.52 10.74 -13.20
C THR A 190 -27.27 9.94 -12.83
N SER A 191 -26.14 10.24 -13.47
CA SER A 191 -24.83 9.68 -13.15
C SER A 191 -23.72 10.69 -13.45
N ILE A 192 -22.58 10.55 -12.79
CA ILE A 192 -21.38 11.34 -13.07
C ILE A 192 -20.12 10.52 -12.85
N THR A 193 -19.14 10.70 -13.74
CA THR A 193 -17.78 10.18 -13.60
C THR A 193 -16.81 11.36 -13.53
N ILE A 194 -16.06 11.45 -12.43
CA ILE A 194 -14.92 12.33 -12.30
C ILE A 194 -13.65 11.50 -12.53
N PRO A 195 -12.77 11.86 -13.49
CA PRO A 195 -11.58 11.06 -13.81
C PRO A 195 -10.49 11.18 -12.72
N ASP A 196 -9.64 10.15 -12.62
CA ASP A 196 -8.50 10.07 -11.68
C ASP A 196 -7.46 11.19 -11.83
N SER A 197 -7.47 11.91 -12.95
CA SER A 197 -6.65 13.11 -13.16
C SER A 197 -7.06 14.28 -12.27
N VAL A 198 -8.31 14.30 -11.79
CA VAL A 198 -8.82 15.37 -10.94
C VAL A 198 -8.26 15.19 -9.53
N THR A 199 -7.51 16.19 -9.08
CA THR A 199 -6.89 16.24 -7.75
C THR A 199 -7.56 17.27 -6.83
N SER A 200 -8.59 17.96 -7.33
CA SER A 200 -9.28 19.06 -6.66
C SER A 200 -10.75 19.13 -7.08
N ILE A 201 -11.67 18.90 -6.16
CA ILE A 201 -13.10 19.10 -6.36
C ILE A 201 -13.59 20.15 -5.35
N GLY A 202 -14.34 21.14 -5.82
CA GLY A 202 -14.85 22.22 -4.98
C GLY A 202 -16.13 21.86 -4.22
N PHE A 203 -16.32 22.52 -3.08
CA PHE A 203 -17.54 22.46 -2.26
C PHE A 203 -18.81 22.65 -3.09
N GLY A 204 -19.83 21.82 -2.81
CA GLY A 204 -21.15 21.92 -3.40
C GLY A 204 -21.20 21.72 -4.91
N VAL A 205 -20.18 21.08 -5.50
CA VAL A 205 -20.08 20.83 -6.95
C VAL A 205 -21.37 20.26 -7.56
N PHE A 206 -22.11 19.43 -6.83
CA PHE A 206 -23.38 18.79 -7.22
C PHE A 206 -24.57 19.19 -6.33
N CYS A 207 -24.50 20.32 -5.63
CA CYS A 207 -25.62 20.81 -4.82
C CYS A 207 -26.89 20.94 -5.69
N GLY A 208 -28.03 20.39 -5.26
CA GLY A 208 -29.28 20.39 -6.04
C GLY A 208 -29.33 19.42 -7.23
N CYS A 209 -28.38 18.48 -7.36
CA CYS A 209 -28.42 17.41 -8.35
C CYS A 209 -29.25 16.20 -7.85
N ASP A 210 -30.52 16.45 -7.55
CA ASP A 210 -31.38 15.50 -6.82
C ASP A 210 -31.74 14.22 -7.58
N SER A 211 -31.43 14.13 -8.88
CA SER A 211 -31.66 12.94 -9.71
C SER A 211 -30.47 11.98 -9.78
N LEU A 212 -29.33 12.32 -9.16
CA LEU A 212 -28.13 11.49 -9.20
C LEU A 212 -28.38 10.15 -8.52
N THR A 213 -28.21 9.06 -9.27
CA THR A 213 -28.36 7.67 -8.79
C THR A 213 -27.04 6.96 -8.60
N SER A 214 -26.00 7.39 -9.33
CA SER A 214 -24.68 6.77 -9.31
C SER A 214 -23.55 7.79 -9.49
N MET A 215 -22.41 7.56 -8.84
CA MET A 215 -21.22 8.39 -9.00
C MET A 215 -19.94 7.56 -9.00
N MET A 216 -18.96 7.98 -9.80
CA MET A 216 -17.58 7.51 -9.72
C MET A 216 -16.64 8.70 -9.43
N LEU A 217 -15.86 8.62 -8.35
CA LEU A 217 -15.06 9.73 -7.82
C LEU A 217 -13.64 9.27 -7.44
N PRO A 218 -12.60 10.08 -7.71
CA PRO A 218 -11.20 9.72 -7.48
C PRO A 218 -10.72 9.92 -6.04
N PHE A 219 -11.54 10.52 -5.17
CA PHE A 219 -11.27 10.61 -3.73
C PHE A 219 -12.50 11.05 -2.94
N ILE A 220 -12.60 10.55 -1.70
CA ILE A 220 -13.47 11.00 -0.62
C ILE A 220 -12.68 10.86 0.67
N GLY A 221 -12.73 11.84 1.57
CA GLY A 221 -11.98 11.85 2.82
C GLY A 221 -10.92 12.94 2.91
N THR A 222 -9.93 13.04 2.01
CA THR A 222 -8.83 14.01 2.17
C THR A 222 -8.60 14.92 0.99
N ARG A 223 -8.46 16.22 1.29
CA ARG A 223 -7.72 17.17 0.46
C ARG A 223 -6.94 18.12 1.36
N MET A 224 -5.62 18.23 1.16
CA MET A 224 -4.78 19.24 1.84
C MET A 224 -4.97 19.30 3.38
N ASN A 225 -5.09 18.15 4.04
CA ASN A 225 -5.33 17.99 5.50
C ASN A 225 -6.73 18.40 5.99
N GLU A 226 -7.73 18.52 5.11
CA GLU A 226 -9.13 18.70 5.48
C GLU A 226 -9.91 17.39 5.25
N THR A 227 -10.62 16.95 6.29
CA THR A 227 -11.59 15.84 6.22
C THR A 227 -12.79 16.28 5.39
N ILE A 228 -13.08 15.56 4.30
CA ILE A 228 -14.22 15.79 3.42
C ILE A 228 -15.13 14.56 3.38
N TYR A 229 -16.36 14.73 3.86
CA TYR A 229 -17.43 13.75 3.77
C TYR A 229 -18.05 13.74 2.37
N LEU A 230 -18.76 12.67 1.99
CA LEU A 230 -19.49 12.61 0.71
C LEU A 230 -20.43 13.83 0.51
N GLY A 231 -21.06 14.32 1.58
CA GLY A 231 -21.95 15.48 1.53
C GLY A 231 -21.25 16.82 1.20
N TYR A 232 -19.92 16.90 1.31
CA TYR A 232 -19.15 18.08 0.84
C TYR A 232 -19.45 18.41 -0.63
N PHE A 233 -19.63 17.39 -1.46
CA PHE A 233 -19.94 17.57 -2.88
C PHE A 233 -21.37 18.08 -3.11
N PHE A 234 -22.25 17.94 -2.13
CA PHE A 234 -23.65 18.38 -2.19
C PHE A 234 -23.93 19.67 -1.42
N GLY A 235 -22.90 20.26 -0.81
CA GLY A 235 -23.01 21.53 -0.08
C GLY A 235 -23.19 21.37 1.43
N GLY A 236 -22.99 20.15 1.95
CA GLY A 236 -23.00 19.85 3.37
C GLY A 236 -21.62 19.91 4.02
N LEU A 237 -21.60 20.13 5.33
CA LEU A 237 -20.41 19.90 6.16
C LEU A 237 -20.39 18.50 6.77
N ASP A 238 -21.47 17.74 6.55
CA ASP A 238 -21.68 16.35 6.92
C ASP A 238 -22.39 15.66 5.74
N ASN A 239 -22.87 14.42 5.93
CA ASN A 239 -23.53 13.64 4.89
C ASN A 239 -25.06 13.81 4.81
N ASN A 240 -25.67 14.75 5.56
CA ASN A 240 -27.12 14.96 5.54
C ASN A 240 -27.63 15.52 4.20
N ASP A 241 -26.77 16.20 3.46
CA ASP A 241 -27.09 16.79 2.15
C ASP A 241 -26.90 15.80 0.98
N VAL A 242 -26.50 14.56 1.24
CA VAL A 242 -26.40 13.53 0.20
C VAL A 242 -27.81 13.17 -0.30
N PRO A 243 -28.10 13.26 -1.61
CA PRO A 243 -29.45 13.08 -2.11
C PRO A 243 -29.92 11.64 -1.95
N SER A 244 -31.14 11.45 -1.47
CA SER A 244 -31.72 10.12 -1.22
C SER A 244 -31.83 9.22 -2.47
N SER A 245 -31.77 9.81 -3.67
CA SER A 245 -31.72 9.13 -4.97
C SER A 245 -30.38 8.44 -5.22
N LEU A 246 -29.28 8.88 -4.60
CA LEU A 246 -27.96 8.30 -4.79
C LEU A 246 -27.89 6.90 -4.18
N LYS A 247 -27.68 5.90 -5.06
CA LYS A 247 -27.70 4.48 -4.70
C LYS A 247 -26.34 3.83 -4.79
N THR A 248 -25.51 4.23 -5.74
CA THR A 248 -24.21 3.58 -5.96
C THR A 248 -23.06 4.59 -6.00
N VAL A 249 -21.96 4.24 -5.34
CA VAL A 249 -20.73 5.03 -5.38
C VAL A 249 -19.54 4.11 -5.67
N VAL A 250 -18.70 4.51 -6.62
CA VAL A 250 -17.43 3.86 -6.94
C VAL A 250 -16.30 4.82 -6.61
N ILE A 251 -15.36 4.39 -5.78
CA ILE A 251 -14.18 5.16 -5.42
C ILE A 251 -13.00 4.68 -6.25
N THR A 252 -12.23 5.61 -6.78
CA THR A 252 -10.98 5.36 -7.53
C THR A 252 -9.85 6.20 -6.92
N GLY A 253 -8.62 6.08 -7.42
CA GLY A 253 -7.53 7.04 -7.14
C GLY A 253 -6.97 7.17 -5.72
N VAL A 254 -7.51 6.49 -4.69
CA VAL A 254 -7.11 6.65 -3.28
C VAL A 254 -6.37 5.46 -2.67
N THR A 255 -5.55 5.75 -1.66
CA THR A 255 -4.90 4.75 -0.79
C THR A 255 -5.52 4.66 0.61
N TYR A 256 -6.40 5.59 0.97
CA TYR A 256 -7.01 5.68 2.30
C TYR A 256 -8.46 6.14 2.21
N ILE A 257 -9.32 5.60 3.07
CA ILE A 257 -10.69 6.09 3.30
C ILE A 257 -10.74 6.63 4.73
N GLU A 258 -11.12 7.90 4.88
CA GLU A 258 -11.21 8.56 6.20
C GLU A 258 -12.30 7.96 7.09
N PRO A 259 -12.18 8.11 8.43
CA PRO A 259 -13.29 7.87 9.34
C PRO A 259 -14.53 8.65 8.92
N ASP A 260 -15.69 8.04 9.10
CA ASP A 260 -17.01 8.64 8.88
C ASP A 260 -17.28 9.16 7.45
N ALA A 261 -16.44 8.82 6.45
CA ALA A 261 -16.52 9.34 5.09
C ALA A 261 -17.92 9.23 4.44
N PHE A 262 -18.66 8.16 4.76
CA PHE A 262 -20.03 7.88 4.32
C PHE A 262 -21.01 7.74 5.50
N GLU A 263 -20.66 8.23 6.69
CA GLU A 263 -21.53 8.17 7.87
C GLU A 263 -22.93 8.69 7.53
N GLY A 264 -23.99 7.97 7.91
CA GLY A 264 -25.38 8.41 7.75
C GLY A 264 -25.92 8.38 6.31
N CYS A 265 -25.16 7.90 5.32
CA CYS A 265 -25.58 7.74 3.92
C CYS A 265 -26.62 6.62 3.75
N SER A 266 -27.79 6.80 4.36
CA SER A 266 -28.88 5.80 4.48
C SER A 266 -29.54 5.45 3.15
N GLY A 267 -29.35 6.25 2.09
CA GLY A 267 -29.86 5.98 0.74
C GLY A 267 -29.01 5.02 -0.08
N LEU A 268 -27.73 4.83 0.29
CA LEU A 268 -26.74 4.07 -0.46
C LEU A 268 -27.03 2.56 -0.39
N THR A 269 -27.00 1.87 -1.53
CA THR A 269 -27.25 0.43 -1.63
C THR A 269 -26.02 -0.36 -2.07
N SER A 270 -25.06 0.28 -2.74
CA SER A 270 -23.81 -0.35 -3.15
C SER A 270 -22.63 0.61 -3.11
N ILE A 271 -21.48 0.12 -2.64
CA ILE A 271 -20.22 0.86 -2.69
C ILE A 271 -19.05 -0.03 -3.09
N VAL A 272 -18.14 0.54 -3.88
CA VAL A 272 -16.91 -0.12 -4.36
C VAL A 272 -15.70 0.69 -3.92
N ILE A 273 -14.83 0.07 -3.13
CA ILE A 273 -13.54 0.62 -2.68
C ILE A 273 -12.41 -0.07 -3.46
N PRO A 274 -11.42 0.68 -4.00
CA PRO A 274 -10.44 0.13 -4.94
C PRO A 274 -9.28 -0.60 -4.24
N ASP A 275 -8.61 -1.49 -4.97
CA ASP A 275 -7.46 -2.29 -4.49
C ASP A 275 -6.23 -1.46 -4.05
N SER A 276 -6.15 -0.21 -4.50
CA SER A 276 -5.13 0.76 -4.10
C SER A 276 -5.27 1.17 -2.63
N VAL A 277 -6.44 1.03 -2.01
CA VAL A 277 -6.65 1.34 -0.60
C VAL A 277 -5.87 0.37 0.29
N THR A 278 -5.13 0.92 1.25
CA THR A 278 -4.36 0.19 2.26
C THR A 278 -4.95 0.35 3.66
N SER A 279 -5.78 1.36 3.90
CA SER A 279 -6.49 1.53 5.18
C SER A 279 -7.89 2.15 5.03
N ILE A 280 -8.83 1.73 5.87
CA ILE A 280 -10.20 2.24 5.95
C ILE A 280 -10.45 2.68 7.40
N GLY A 281 -10.89 3.92 7.61
CA GLY A 281 -11.14 4.49 8.92
C GLY A 281 -12.34 3.88 9.66
N PHE A 282 -12.32 4.02 10.98
CA PHE A 282 -13.42 3.65 11.87
C PHE A 282 -14.72 4.32 11.44
N GLY A 283 -15.83 3.59 11.43
CA GLY A 283 -17.14 4.20 11.17
C GLY A 283 -17.33 4.75 9.75
N ALA A 284 -16.41 4.49 8.81
CA ALA A 284 -16.48 5.01 7.44
C ALA A 284 -17.84 4.81 6.76
N PHE A 285 -18.59 3.75 7.11
CA PHE A 285 -19.92 3.43 6.62
C PHE A 285 -20.99 3.34 7.73
N GLU A 286 -20.75 3.91 8.91
CA GLU A 286 -21.72 3.93 10.01
C GLU A 286 -23.05 4.53 9.54
N GLY A 287 -24.18 3.93 9.91
CA GLY A 287 -25.51 4.44 9.51
C GLY A 287 -25.89 4.27 8.03
N CYS A 288 -25.07 3.61 7.19
CA CYS A 288 -25.42 3.22 5.81
C CYS A 288 -26.47 2.09 5.78
N SER A 289 -27.67 2.36 6.30
CA SER A 289 -28.69 1.35 6.63
C SER A 289 -29.35 0.65 5.45
N SER A 290 -29.25 1.18 4.22
CA SER A 290 -29.78 0.54 3.00
C SER A 290 -28.75 -0.26 2.22
N LEU A 291 -27.50 -0.35 2.70
CA LEU A 291 -26.43 -1.00 1.96
C LEU A 291 -26.72 -2.50 1.79
N THR A 292 -26.86 -2.97 0.55
CA THR A 292 -27.12 -4.38 0.23
C THR A 292 -25.88 -5.11 -0.25
N SER A 293 -24.91 -4.36 -0.81
CA SER A 293 -23.64 -4.89 -1.29
C SER A 293 -22.48 -3.95 -0.98
N ILE A 294 -21.30 -4.52 -0.71
CA ILE A 294 -20.05 -3.77 -0.56
C ILE A 294 -18.89 -4.54 -1.19
N THR A 295 -18.02 -3.83 -1.91
CA THR A 295 -16.77 -4.37 -2.46
C THR A 295 -15.59 -3.67 -1.78
N LEU A 296 -14.69 -4.44 -1.18
CA LEU A 296 -13.54 -3.96 -0.42
C LEU A 296 -12.25 -4.69 -0.81
N PRO A 297 -11.09 -4.03 -0.71
CA PRO A 297 -9.80 -4.67 -0.94
C PRO A 297 -9.37 -5.64 0.17
N PHE A 298 -9.86 -5.46 1.40
CA PHE A 298 -9.57 -6.29 2.57
C PHE A 298 -10.66 -6.05 3.64
N VAL A 299 -10.59 -6.78 4.76
CA VAL A 299 -11.57 -6.71 5.85
C VAL A 299 -11.01 -5.92 7.04
N GLY A 300 -11.71 -4.88 7.46
CA GLY A 300 -11.36 -4.09 8.65
C GLY A 300 -10.53 -2.84 8.33
N GLU A 301 -9.55 -2.53 9.17
CA GLU A 301 -8.83 -1.24 9.18
C GLU A 301 -7.62 -1.19 8.25
N GLN A 302 -6.79 -2.24 8.22
CA GLN A 302 -5.49 -2.24 7.53
C GLN A 302 -5.34 -3.45 6.59
N LYS A 303 -4.77 -3.22 5.42
CA LYS A 303 -4.48 -4.26 4.44
C LYS A 303 -3.35 -5.15 4.94
N ASN A 304 -3.56 -6.48 4.92
CA ASN A 304 -2.58 -7.50 5.26
C ASN A 304 -2.09 -7.49 6.71
N GLU A 305 -2.79 -6.82 7.61
CA GLU A 305 -2.51 -6.86 9.05
C GLU A 305 -3.52 -7.77 9.76
N THR A 306 -3.06 -8.46 10.81
CA THR A 306 -3.90 -9.32 11.65
C THR A 306 -4.08 -8.80 13.07
N GLU A 307 -3.72 -7.54 13.31
CA GLU A 307 -3.81 -6.88 14.63
C GLU A 307 -5.26 -6.51 15.02
N HIS A 308 -5.42 -5.97 16.24
CA HIS A 308 -6.68 -5.44 16.75
C HIS A 308 -7.30 -4.48 15.72
N PHE A 309 -8.63 -4.55 15.50
CA PHE A 309 -9.43 -3.74 14.56
C PHE A 309 -9.61 -4.26 13.12
N ASN A 310 -8.98 -5.37 12.73
CA ASN A 310 -9.23 -6.01 11.43
C ASN A 310 -10.50 -6.90 11.40
N TYR A 311 -11.60 -6.38 11.95
CA TYR A 311 -12.91 -7.03 11.96
C TYR A 311 -13.93 -6.19 11.20
N PHE A 312 -14.90 -6.83 10.56
CA PHE A 312 -15.76 -6.21 9.56
C PHE A 312 -16.64 -5.09 10.13
N GLY A 313 -17.09 -5.18 11.38
CA GLY A 313 -17.88 -4.11 11.98
C GLY A 313 -17.10 -2.82 12.27
N TYR A 314 -15.75 -2.81 12.23
CA TYR A 314 -14.94 -1.62 12.49
C TYR A 314 -15.31 -0.48 11.54
N ILE A 315 -15.45 -0.80 10.25
CA ILE A 315 -15.82 0.17 9.20
C ILE A 315 -17.26 0.68 9.36
N PHE A 316 -18.05 0.08 10.25
CA PHE A 316 -19.42 0.50 10.59
C PHE A 316 -19.54 1.10 12.00
N GLY A 317 -18.43 1.29 12.72
CA GLY A 317 -18.43 1.92 14.05
C GLY A 317 -18.40 0.93 15.23
N ALA A 318 -18.20 -0.37 14.98
CA ALA A 318 -18.09 -1.35 16.07
C ALA A 318 -16.74 -1.22 16.80
N SER A 319 -16.78 -1.03 18.11
CA SER A 319 -15.56 -0.92 18.94
C SER A 319 -14.87 -2.26 19.26
N ASN A 320 -15.48 -3.39 18.87
CA ASN A 320 -14.93 -4.74 18.96
C ASN A 320 -15.79 -5.74 18.16
N SER A 321 -15.31 -6.98 18.02
CA SER A 321 -15.96 -8.00 17.20
C SER A 321 -17.33 -8.47 17.71
N SER A 322 -17.58 -8.45 19.01
CA SER A 322 -18.87 -8.89 19.56
C SER A 322 -20.02 -7.90 19.29
N LYS A 323 -19.69 -6.67 18.87
CA LYS A 323 -20.67 -5.64 18.53
C LYS A 323 -21.08 -5.65 17.05
N HIS A 324 -20.51 -6.50 16.19
CA HIS A 324 -20.87 -6.53 14.77
C HIS A 324 -22.39 -6.58 14.50
N PRO A 325 -23.19 -7.44 15.17
CA PRO A 325 -24.61 -7.55 14.87
C PRO A 325 -25.41 -6.26 15.10
N THR A 326 -24.85 -5.31 15.87
CA THR A 326 -25.46 -4.01 16.17
C THR A 326 -25.16 -2.98 15.08
N TYR A 327 -23.97 -3.03 14.47
CA TYR A 327 -23.47 -1.97 13.58
C TYR A 327 -23.51 -2.34 12.10
N VAL A 328 -23.28 -3.63 11.76
CA VAL A 328 -23.35 -4.08 10.37
C VAL A 328 -24.81 -4.04 9.90
N PRO A 329 -25.14 -3.34 8.80
CA PRO A 329 -26.52 -3.19 8.33
C PRO A 329 -27.20 -4.54 8.08
N SER A 330 -28.42 -4.73 8.58
CA SER A 330 -29.19 -5.98 8.36
C SER A 330 -29.63 -6.18 6.90
N SER A 331 -29.66 -5.08 6.13
CA SER A 331 -29.86 -5.04 4.68
C SER A 331 -28.68 -5.60 3.90
N LEU A 332 -27.48 -5.64 4.47
CA LEU A 332 -26.27 -6.08 3.79
C LEU A 332 -26.31 -7.59 3.55
N LYS A 333 -26.26 -7.98 2.28
CA LYS A 333 -26.36 -9.38 1.83
C LYS A 333 -25.08 -9.88 1.17
N THR A 334 -24.37 -9.01 0.47
CA THR A 334 -23.23 -9.38 -0.37
C THR A 334 -21.97 -8.61 0.02
N VAL A 335 -20.88 -9.33 0.24
CA VAL A 335 -19.54 -8.76 0.43
C VAL A 335 -18.61 -9.33 -0.63
N VAL A 336 -17.87 -8.48 -1.34
CA VAL A 336 -16.84 -8.90 -2.29
C VAL A 336 -15.49 -8.42 -1.78
N ILE A 337 -14.57 -9.35 -1.52
CA ILE A 337 -13.18 -9.03 -1.18
C ILE A 337 -12.36 -9.16 -2.47
N THR A 338 -11.61 -8.13 -2.84
CA THR A 338 -10.84 -8.10 -4.10
C THR A 338 -9.34 -8.33 -3.93
N GLY A 339 -8.81 -8.19 -2.71
CA GLY A 339 -7.41 -8.45 -2.40
C GLY A 339 -7.18 -8.93 -0.97
N GLY A 340 -6.08 -8.49 -0.38
CA GLY A 340 -5.66 -8.89 0.96
C GLY A 340 -5.05 -10.29 1.02
N THR A 341 -4.31 -10.60 2.08
CA THR A 341 -3.68 -11.91 2.29
C THR A 341 -4.34 -12.77 3.36
N SER A 342 -5.19 -12.19 4.19
CA SER A 342 -5.78 -12.87 5.35
C SER A 342 -7.12 -12.27 5.77
N ILE A 343 -7.95 -13.08 6.42
CA ILE A 343 -9.16 -12.65 7.15
C ILE A 343 -8.96 -12.97 8.64
N SER A 344 -9.08 -11.98 9.51
CA SER A 344 -8.77 -12.14 10.94
C SER A 344 -9.80 -13.00 11.70
N SER A 345 -9.39 -13.47 12.87
CA SER A 345 -10.29 -14.14 13.81
C SER A 345 -11.50 -13.27 14.14
N TYR A 346 -12.67 -13.88 14.24
CA TYR A 346 -13.96 -13.20 14.50
C TYR A 346 -14.37 -12.14 13.47
N ALA A 347 -13.71 -12.01 12.31
CA ALA A 347 -13.90 -10.88 11.39
C ALA A 347 -15.36 -10.61 10.98
N PHE A 348 -16.17 -11.64 10.74
CA PHE A 348 -17.59 -11.54 10.40
C PHE A 348 -18.50 -12.14 11.47
N GLU A 349 -18.02 -12.31 12.71
CA GLU A 349 -18.79 -12.95 13.76
C GLU A 349 -20.18 -12.31 13.91
N GLY A 350 -21.23 -13.13 13.88
CA GLY A 350 -22.61 -12.69 14.08
C GLY A 350 -23.25 -11.96 12.90
N CYS A 351 -22.57 -11.84 11.75
CA CYS A 351 -23.11 -11.28 10.50
C CYS A 351 -24.12 -12.23 9.82
N SER A 352 -25.15 -12.65 10.54
CA SER A 352 -26.17 -13.64 10.15
C SER A 352 -27.03 -13.24 8.94
N ASN A 353 -27.01 -11.96 8.55
CA ASN A 353 -27.75 -11.44 7.40
C ASN A 353 -27.02 -11.61 6.05
N LEU A 354 -25.71 -11.87 6.06
CA LEU A 354 -24.93 -12.07 4.85
C LEU A 354 -25.33 -13.39 4.19
N THR A 355 -25.58 -13.35 2.88
CA THR A 355 -25.95 -14.53 2.08
C THR A 355 -24.89 -14.87 1.03
N SER A 356 -23.99 -13.95 0.71
CA SER A 356 -22.93 -14.15 -0.28
C SER A 356 -21.65 -13.43 0.14
N ILE A 357 -20.53 -14.13 0.03
CA ILE A 357 -19.19 -13.54 0.12
C ILE A 357 -18.31 -14.09 -0.99
N THR A 358 -17.45 -13.25 -1.55
CA THR A 358 -16.38 -13.67 -2.46
C THR A 358 -15.03 -13.44 -1.77
N ILE A 359 -14.19 -14.49 -1.73
CA ILE A 359 -12.85 -14.46 -1.15
C ILE A 359 -11.83 -14.71 -2.28
N PRO A 360 -10.88 -13.78 -2.52
CA PRO A 360 -9.96 -13.88 -3.64
C PRO A 360 -8.84 -14.90 -3.36
N ASP A 361 -8.19 -15.39 -4.41
CA ASP A 361 -7.07 -16.35 -4.31
C ASP A 361 -5.84 -15.79 -3.57
N SER A 362 -5.75 -14.46 -3.42
CA SER A 362 -4.70 -13.82 -2.63
C SER A 362 -4.84 -14.07 -1.13
N VAL A 363 -6.04 -14.41 -0.63
CA VAL A 363 -6.26 -14.78 0.77
C VAL A 363 -5.72 -16.18 1.00
N THR A 364 -4.75 -16.28 1.91
CA THR A 364 -4.04 -17.53 2.23
C THR A 364 -4.30 -18.03 3.64
N SER A 365 -4.98 -17.25 4.48
CA SER A 365 -5.37 -17.65 5.83
C SER A 365 -6.70 -17.02 6.27
N ILE A 366 -7.47 -17.77 7.05
CA ILE A 366 -8.69 -17.32 7.71
C ILE A 366 -8.59 -17.69 9.19
N GLY A 367 -8.68 -16.69 10.05
CA GLY A 367 -8.56 -16.81 11.49
C GLY A 367 -9.73 -17.50 12.16
N ALA A 368 -9.55 -17.83 13.44
CA ALA A 368 -10.48 -18.67 14.19
C ALA A 368 -11.83 -17.96 14.33
N TYR A 369 -12.91 -18.70 14.10
CA TYR A 369 -14.28 -18.21 14.27
C TYR A 369 -14.62 -16.98 13.41
N ALA A 370 -13.86 -16.71 12.33
CA ALA A 370 -14.09 -15.57 11.44
C ALA A 370 -15.54 -15.47 10.97
N PHE A 371 -16.20 -16.61 10.76
CA PHE A 371 -17.60 -16.69 10.32
C PHE A 371 -18.54 -17.30 11.36
N ARG A 372 -18.20 -17.26 12.66
CA ARG A 372 -19.09 -17.75 13.72
C ARG A 372 -20.45 -17.04 13.63
N ASP A 373 -21.53 -17.80 13.79
CA ASP A 373 -22.91 -17.31 13.74
C ASP A 373 -23.33 -16.62 12.41
N CYS A 374 -22.62 -16.87 11.31
CA CYS A 374 -22.99 -16.46 9.94
C CYS A 374 -23.94 -17.46 9.27
N SER A 375 -25.06 -17.78 9.90
CA SER A 375 -25.93 -18.91 9.52
C SER A 375 -26.45 -18.87 8.07
N SER A 376 -26.75 -17.69 7.52
CA SER A 376 -27.24 -17.54 6.13
C SER A 376 -26.13 -17.66 5.07
N LEU A 377 -24.88 -17.52 5.48
CA LEU A 377 -23.70 -17.58 4.60
C LEU A 377 -23.09 -18.98 4.55
N ILE A 378 -23.12 -19.68 5.68
CA ILE A 378 -22.50 -21.00 5.84
C ILE A 378 -23.26 -22.06 5.06
N GLN A 379 -22.56 -22.72 4.13
CA GLN A 379 -23.04 -23.88 3.41
C GLN A 379 -22.60 -25.15 4.14
N LYS A 380 -23.55 -25.95 4.60
CA LYS A 380 -23.24 -27.22 5.31
C LYS A 380 -23.36 -28.41 4.37
N GLU A 381 -22.27 -29.13 4.18
CA GLU A 381 -22.22 -30.35 3.36
C GLU A 381 -21.64 -31.49 4.19
N GLY A 382 -22.41 -32.55 4.43
CA GLY A 382 -21.96 -33.68 5.26
C GLY A 382 -21.54 -33.30 6.70
N GLY A 383 -22.05 -32.17 7.21
CA GLY A 383 -21.67 -31.60 8.51
C GLY A 383 -20.43 -30.71 8.49
N VAL A 384 -19.74 -30.55 7.35
CA VAL A 384 -18.65 -29.59 7.16
C VAL A 384 -19.21 -28.24 6.75
N TRP A 385 -18.68 -27.16 7.31
CA TRP A 385 -19.16 -25.80 7.10
C TRP A 385 -18.23 -25.06 6.15
N TYR A 386 -18.82 -24.54 5.07
CA TYR A 386 -18.10 -23.85 4.03
C TYR A 386 -18.56 -22.41 3.89
N VAL A 387 -17.60 -21.52 3.64
CA VAL A 387 -17.84 -20.15 3.20
C VAL A 387 -16.97 -19.91 1.97
N ASP A 388 -17.59 -19.52 0.86
CA ASP A 388 -16.98 -19.50 -0.47
C ASP A 388 -16.23 -20.82 -0.77
N ARG A 389 -14.90 -20.81 -0.94
CA ARG A 389 -14.03 -21.99 -1.18
C ARG A 389 -13.27 -22.48 0.07
N TRP A 390 -13.62 -22.00 1.26
CA TRP A 390 -12.93 -22.32 2.51
C TRP A 390 -13.76 -23.22 3.44
N VAL A 391 -13.09 -24.15 4.12
CA VAL A 391 -13.67 -24.84 5.29
C VAL A 391 -13.49 -23.94 6.50
N VAL A 392 -14.58 -23.63 7.19
CA VAL A 392 -14.60 -22.69 8.33
C VAL A 392 -15.10 -23.29 9.65
N GLY A 393 -15.52 -24.55 9.63
CA GLY A 393 -16.14 -25.21 10.77
C GLY A 393 -16.62 -26.62 10.45
N CYS A 394 -17.08 -27.35 11.47
CA CYS A 394 -17.82 -28.59 11.30
C CYS A 394 -18.78 -28.83 12.47
N ASP A 395 -19.76 -29.71 12.26
CA ASP A 395 -20.53 -30.31 13.34
C ASP A 395 -19.60 -31.28 14.12
N THR A 396 -19.76 -31.40 15.44
CA THR A 396 -18.87 -32.24 16.28
C THR A 396 -19.08 -33.74 16.11
N SER A 397 -20.12 -34.14 15.38
CA SER A 397 -20.50 -35.52 15.10
C SER A 397 -19.90 -36.08 13.81
N VAL A 398 -19.15 -35.29 13.05
CA VAL A 398 -18.61 -35.75 11.76
C VAL A 398 -17.46 -36.76 11.98
N THR A 399 -17.37 -37.78 11.14
CA THR A 399 -16.50 -38.95 11.33
C THR A 399 -15.50 -39.16 10.19
N ASN A 400 -15.95 -39.65 9.04
CA ASN A 400 -15.12 -39.89 7.86
C ASN A 400 -15.51 -38.90 6.76
N ILE A 401 -14.57 -38.06 6.32
CA ILE A 401 -14.85 -36.93 5.42
C ILE A 401 -13.89 -36.91 4.23
N ILE A 402 -14.43 -36.64 3.06
CA ILE A 402 -13.68 -36.11 1.92
C ILE A 402 -14.18 -34.68 1.70
N LEU A 403 -13.29 -33.70 1.78
CA LEU A 403 -13.70 -32.31 1.56
C LEU A 403 -14.04 -32.11 0.08
N ARG A 404 -14.95 -31.17 -0.22
CA ARG A 404 -15.41 -30.91 -1.58
C ARG A 404 -14.26 -30.47 -2.50
N ASP A 405 -14.36 -30.80 -3.78
CA ASP A 405 -13.42 -30.34 -4.81
C ASP A 405 -13.37 -28.80 -4.86
N ASN A 406 -12.21 -28.24 -5.24
CA ASN A 406 -11.92 -26.80 -5.25
C ASN A 406 -11.89 -26.10 -3.88
N THR A 407 -11.79 -26.87 -2.79
CA THR A 407 -11.44 -26.30 -1.49
C THR A 407 -10.03 -25.69 -1.56
N ILE A 408 -9.89 -24.44 -1.15
CA ILE A 408 -8.60 -23.72 -1.18
C ILE A 408 -7.92 -23.70 0.17
N GLY A 409 -8.67 -23.75 1.27
CA GLY A 409 -8.05 -23.72 2.58
C GLY A 409 -8.95 -24.19 3.70
N ILE A 410 -8.30 -24.56 4.79
CA ILE A 410 -8.93 -24.93 6.06
C ILE A 410 -8.60 -23.82 7.04
N SER A 411 -9.62 -23.12 7.55
CA SER A 411 -9.42 -22.01 8.47
C SER A 411 -8.85 -22.49 9.80
N ASP A 412 -8.37 -21.54 10.59
CA ASP A 412 -8.03 -21.79 11.98
C ASP A 412 -9.23 -22.39 12.72
N SER A 413 -8.95 -23.38 13.57
CA SER A 413 -9.92 -24.08 14.41
C SER A 413 -11.09 -24.78 13.69
N ALA A 414 -11.04 -24.98 12.37
CA ALA A 414 -12.17 -25.47 11.57
C ALA A 414 -12.77 -26.82 12.04
N PHE A 415 -11.94 -27.75 12.50
CA PHE A 415 -12.33 -29.05 13.07
C PHE A 415 -11.97 -29.17 14.56
N SER A 416 -11.62 -28.06 15.22
CA SER A 416 -11.15 -28.12 16.61
C SER A 416 -12.21 -28.72 17.54
N GLY A 417 -11.82 -29.73 18.33
CA GLY A 417 -12.70 -30.46 19.24
C GLY A 417 -13.61 -31.50 18.57
N CYS A 418 -13.45 -31.75 17.26
CA CYS A 418 -14.20 -32.80 16.56
C CYS A 418 -13.63 -34.20 16.91
N SER A 419 -13.92 -34.63 18.13
CA SER A 419 -13.46 -35.90 18.70
C SER A 419 -14.07 -37.14 18.04
N SER A 420 -15.09 -36.98 17.18
CA SER A 420 -15.66 -38.07 16.39
C SER A 420 -14.93 -38.30 15.06
N LEU A 421 -14.10 -37.35 14.61
CA LEU A 421 -13.40 -37.43 13.33
C LEU A 421 -12.36 -38.55 13.35
N THR A 422 -12.49 -39.53 12.45
CA THR A 422 -11.63 -40.72 12.39
C THR A 422 -10.69 -40.71 11.19
N CYS A 423 -11.14 -40.20 10.04
CA CYS A 423 -10.28 -39.97 8.88
C CYS A 423 -10.74 -38.78 8.03
N LEU A 424 -9.79 -38.14 7.37
CA LEU A 424 -10.06 -37.00 6.49
C LEU A 424 -9.15 -36.99 5.26
N THR A 425 -9.72 -36.69 4.10
CA THR A 425 -8.96 -36.45 2.86
C THR A 425 -9.11 -35.00 2.42
N ILE A 426 -7.98 -34.30 2.31
CA ILE A 426 -7.90 -32.93 1.79
C ILE A 426 -7.68 -32.98 0.27
N PRO A 427 -8.48 -32.29 -0.56
CA PRO A 427 -8.38 -32.30 -2.01
C PRO A 427 -7.27 -31.40 -2.54
N GLU A 428 -6.75 -31.72 -3.72
CA GLU A 428 -5.79 -30.88 -4.44
C GLU A 428 -6.35 -29.47 -4.70
N GLY A 429 -5.46 -28.48 -4.66
CA GLY A 429 -5.79 -27.06 -4.68
C GLY A 429 -5.87 -26.43 -3.29
N THR A 430 -5.88 -27.23 -2.22
CA THR A 430 -5.81 -26.71 -0.84
C THR A 430 -4.41 -26.19 -0.55
N ILE A 431 -4.27 -24.89 -0.28
CA ILE A 431 -2.97 -24.22 -0.08
C ILE A 431 -2.47 -24.23 1.36
N GLY A 432 -3.33 -24.42 2.36
CA GLY A 432 -2.93 -24.33 3.76
C GLY A 432 -3.90 -24.98 4.75
N ILE A 433 -3.32 -25.43 5.87
CA ILE A 433 -4.03 -25.90 7.06
C ILE A 433 -3.85 -24.85 8.16
N GLY A 434 -4.95 -24.25 8.62
CA GLY A 434 -4.94 -23.21 9.65
C GLY A 434 -4.45 -23.66 11.02
N SER A 435 -4.19 -22.69 11.88
CA SER A 435 -3.80 -22.91 13.27
C SER A 435 -4.92 -23.59 14.05
N SER A 436 -4.57 -24.60 14.87
CA SER A 436 -5.53 -25.42 15.62
C SER A 436 -6.61 -26.10 14.78
N ALA A 437 -6.45 -26.19 13.44
CA ALA A 437 -7.49 -26.69 12.54
C ALA A 437 -8.06 -28.04 12.96
N PHE A 438 -7.25 -28.98 13.42
CA PHE A 438 -7.60 -30.31 13.92
C PHE A 438 -7.25 -30.50 15.41
N LYS A 439 -7.11 -29.41 16.16
CA LYS A 439 -6.80 -29.50 17.60
C LYS A 439 -7.88 -30.31 18.32
N ASP A 440 -7.50 -31.22 19.22
CA ASP A 440 -8.42 -32.08 19.98
C ASP A 440 -9.26 -33.05 19.12
N CYS A 441 -8.85 -33.35 17.88
CA CYS A 441 -9.43 -34.44 17.06
C CYS A 441 -8.92 -35.80 17.55
N SER A 442 -9.23 -36.16 18.79
CA SER A 442 -8.63 -37.29 19.52
C SER A 442 -8.84 -38.66 18.88
N SER A 443 -9.86 -38.83 18.02
CA SER A 443 -10.12 -40.09 17.29
C SER A 443 -9.50 -40.14 15.90
N LEU A 444 -8.81 -39.09 15.45
CA LEU A 444 -8.25 -39.01 14.11
C LEU A 444 -7.12 -40.03 13.97
N THR A 445 -7.32 -41.04 13.12
CA THR A 445 -6.36 -42.13 12.91
C THR A 445 -5.52 -41.94 11.65
N SER A 446 -6.05 -41.23 10.65
CA SER A 446 -5.38 -40.97 9.37
C SER A 446 -5.88 -39.67 8.73
N ILE A 447 -4.97 -38.97 8.07
CA ILE A 447 -5.29 -37.79 7.26
C ILE A 447 -4.41 -37.78 6.01
N THR A 448 -5.02 -37.49 4.86
CA THR A 448 -4.31 -37.33 3.58
C THR A 448 -4.16 -35.85 3.27
N ILE A 449 -2.91 -35.37 3.15
CA ILE A 449 -2.56 -33.98 2.82
C ILE A 449 -1.99 -33.94 1.38
N PRO A 450 -2.53 -33.08 0.48
CA PRO A 450 -2.10 -32.99 -0.93
C PRO A 450 -0.84 -32.13 -1.13
N ASP A 451 -0.19 -32.27 -2.29
CA ASP A 451 1.06 -31.57 -2.64
C ASP A 451 0.88 -30.06 -2.87
N SER A 452 -0.37 -29.61 -2.99
CA SER A 452 -0.73 -28.19 -3.05
C SER A 452 -0.55 -27.46 -1.72
N VAL A 453 -0.58 -28.15 -0.57
CA VAL A 453 -0.45 -27.52 0.75
C VAL A 453 0.95 -26.93 0.92
N ARG A 454 1.03 -25.67 1.33
CA ARG A 454 2.28 -24.91 1.54
C ARG A 454 2.65 -24.75 3.00
N SER A 455 1.69 -24.81 3.92
CA SER A 455 1.96 -24.62 5.35
C SER A 455 0.97 -25.39 6.23
N ILE A 456 1.48 -25.85 7.39
CA ILE A 456 0.70 -26.41 8.48
C ILE A 456 0.77 -25.44 9.66
N GLY A 457 -0.37 -24.92 10.10
CA GLY A 457 -0.47 -23.89 11.14
C GLY A 457 -0.06 -24.36 12.54
N SER A 458 0.06 -23.40 13.46
CA SER A 458 0.41 -23.67 14.86
C SER A 458 -0.67 -24.49 15.55
N SER A 459 -0.29 -25.49 16.33
CA SER A 459 -1.21 -26.43 17.00
C SER A 459 -2.18 -27.16 16.07
N ALA A 460 -1.92 -27.20 14.75
CA ALA A 460 -2.88 -27.71 13.76
C ALA A 460 -3.42 -29.12 14.08
N PHE A 461 -2.58 -30.03 14.56
CA PHE A 461 -2.92 -31.40 14.95
C PHE A 461 -2.70 -31.67 16.44
N LYS A 462 -2.60 -30.61 17.26
CA LYS A 462 -2.39 -30.76 18.70
C LYS A 462 -3.48 -31.65 19.31
N ASP A 463 -3.10 -32.55 20.23
CA ASP A 463 -4.01 -33.49 20.91
C ASP A 463 -4.72 -34.50 19.96
N CYS A 464 -4.22 -34.71 18.73
CA CYS A 464 -4.65 -35.82 17.84
C CYS A 464 -4.06 -37.16 18.31
N SER A 465 -4.45 -37.58 19.51
CA SER A 465 -3.83 -38.68 20.25
C SER A 465 -3.99 -40.08 19.63
N SER A 466 -4.90 -40.28 18.67
CA SER A 466 -5.04 -41.55 17.92
C SER A 466 -4.26 -41.60 16.61
N LEU A 467 -3.61 -40.50 16.19
CA LEU A 467 -2.90 -40.44 14.92
C LEU A 467 -1.60 -41.24 15.03
N THR A 468 -1.46 -42.30 14.24
CA THR A 468 -0.30 -43.22 14.34
C THR A 468 0.78 -42.91 13.31
N SER A 469 0.42 -42.39 12.15
CA SER A 469 1.36 -41.97 11.11
C SER A 469 0.81 -40.82 10.29
N ILE A 470 1.71 -39.99 9.75
CA ILE A 470 1.36 -38.92 8.82
C ILE A 470 2.52 -38.68 7.83
N THR A 471 2.19 -38.44 6.57
CA THR A 471 3.16 -38.02 5.55
C THR A 471 2.98 -36.54 5.29
N ILE A 472 4.05 -35.76 5.44
CA ILE A 472 4.06 -34.35 5.06
C ILE A 472 4.43 -34.28 3.56
N PRO A 473 3.61 -33.67 2.70
CA PRO A 473 3.87 -33.66 1.25
C PRO A 473 4.94 -32.64 0.85
N ASP A 474 5.57 -32.84 -0.31
CA ASP A 474 6.70 -32.04 -0.86
C ASP A 474 6.33 -30.57 -1.12
N GLY A 475 5.04 -30.25 -1.08
CA GLY A 475 4.54 -28.88 -1.14
C GLY A 475 4.83 -28.03 0.10
N VAL A 476 4.91 -28.67 1.28
CA VAL A 476 4.96 -27.97 2.57
C VAL A 476 6.29 -27.27 2.76
N ARG A 477 6.24 -26.00 3.17
CA ARG A 477 7.39 -25.13 3.45
C ARG A 477 7.57 -24.86 4.93
N SER A 478 6.49 -24.88 5.73
CA SER A 478 6.56 -24.60 7.17
C SER A 478 5.58 -25.45 7.98
N ILE A 479 6.00 -25.79 9.19
CA ILE A 479 5.20 -26.45 10.22
C ILE A 479 5.18 -25.56 11.47
N GLY A 480 4.01 -25.17 11.94
CA GLY A 480 3.85 -24.23 13.05
C GLY A 480 4.25 -24.78 14.42
N SER A 481 4.33 -23.87 15.40
CA SER A 481 4.62 -24.22 16.80
C SER A 481 3.55 -25.16 17.36
N SER A 482 3.94 -26.13 18.17
CA SER A 482 3.05 -27.15 18.75
C SER A 482 2.18 -27.92 17.73
N ALA A 483 2.50 -27.90 16.43
CA ALA A 483 1.63 -28.44 15.38
C ALA A 483 1.17 -29.88 15.64
N PHE A 484 2.01 -30.74 16.21
CA PHE A 484 1.73 -32.13 16.58
C PHE A 484 1.94 -32.36 18.09
N GLU A 485 1.84 -31.31 18.92
CA GLU A 485 1.97 -31.48 20.38
C GLU A 485 0.92 -32.49 20.89
N ASP A 486 1.31 -33.37 21.82
CA ASP A 486 0.43 -34.38 22.42
C ASP A 486 -0.17 -35.42 21.43
N CYS A 487 0.42 -35.58 20.22
CA CYS A 487 0.14 -36.71 19.32
C CYS A 487 0.79 -38.01 19.83
N SER A 488 0.40 -38.47 21.02
CA SER A 488 1.07 -39.54 21.77
C SER A 488 1.15 -40.92 21.10
N SER A 489 0.23 -41.23 20.17
CA SER A 489 0.27 -42.49 19.39
C SER A 489 1.10 -42.38 18.10
N LEU A 490 1.62 -41.21 17.76
CA LEU A 490 2.38 -40.99 16.53
C LEU A 490 3.72 -41.74 16.62
N ILE A 491 3.93 -42.68 15.71
CA ILE A 491 5.13 -43.54 15.66
C ILE A 491 5.96 -43.30 14.40
N SER A 492 5.39 -42.71 13.36
CA SER A 492 6.11 -42.40 12.14
C SER A 492 5.63 -41.11 11.50
N ILE A 493 6.58 -40.27 11.10
CA ILE A 493 6.36 -39.10 10.25
C ILE A 493 7.46 -39.04 9.19
N THR A 494 7.10 -38.61 7.98
CA THR A 494 8.07 -38.27 6.94
C THR A 494 8.05 -36.76 6.70
N ILE A 495 9.19 -36.10 6.85
CA ILE A 495 9.34 -34.65 6.65
C ILE A 495 10.20 -34.40 5.39
N PRO A 496 9.62 -33.82 4.32
CA PRO A 496 10.32 -33.63 3.06
C PRO A 496 11.36 -32.50 3.13
N ASN A 497 12.30 -32.50 2.17
CA ASN A 497 13.33 -31.46 2.05
C ASN A 497 12.76 -30.08 1.71
N SER A 498 11.49 -30.01 1.33
CA SER A 498 10.79 -28.78 1.04
C SER A 498 10.53 -27.91 2.26
N VAL A 499 10.50 -28.50 3.47
CA VAL A 499 10.27 -27.83 4.74
C VAL A 499 11.50 -27.01 5.12
N ARG A 500 11.26 -25.72 5.37
CA ARG A 500 12.27 -24.71 5.70
C ARG A 500 12.19 -24.22 7.13
N SER A 501 11.08 -24.46 7.83
CA SER A 501 10.96 -24.10 9.24
C SER A 501 9.98 -25.01 9.97
N ILE A 502 10.29 -25.27 11.24
CA ILE A 502 9.45 -26.01 12.16
C ILE A 502 9.45 -25.24 13.49
N GLY A 503 8.26 -24.87 13.93
CA GLY A 503 8.04 -24.06 15.12
C GLY A 503 8.32 -24.78 16.44
N SER A 504 8.35 -23.99 17.52
CA SER A 504 8.75 -24.48 18.84
C SER A 504 7.79 -25.57 19.30
N SER A 505 8.33 -26.61 19.95
CA SER A 505 7.52 -27.67 20.56
C SER A 505 6.61 -28.41 19.56
N ALA A 506 6.87 -28.35 18.25
CA ALA A 506 6.01 -28.94 17.24
C ALA A 506 5.71 -30.42 17.47
N PHE A 507 6.62 -31.16 18.11
CA PHE A 507 6.48 -32.58 18.44
C PHE A 507 6.58 -32.85 19.95
N LYS A 508 6.28 -31.85 20.77
CA LYS A 508 6.30 -32.02 22.23
C LYS A 508 5.29 -33.12 22.63
N ASP A 509 5.68 -33.94 23.60
CA ASP A 509 4.87 -35.07 24.11
C ASP A 509 4.51 -36.14 23.04
N CYS A 510 5.31 -36.24 21.96
CA CYS A 510 5.30 -37.33 20.98
C CYS A 510 6.33 -38.43 21.30
N ASP A 511 6.33 -38.96 22.53
CA ASP A 511 7.42 -39.83 23.02
C ASP A 511 7.68 -41.08 22.17
N SER A 512 6.65 -41.64 21.52
CA SER A 512 6.77 -42.81 20.63
C SER A 512 7.47 -42.51 19.30
N LEU A 513 7.50 -41.24 18.89
CA LEU A 513 8.12 -40.76 17.66
C LEU A 513 9.59 -40.35 17.87
N ILE A 514 9.88 -39.78 19.03
CA ILE A 514 11.16 -39.11 19.31
C ILE A 514 12.27 -40.14 19.48
N GLN A 515 13.29 -40.03 18.62
CA GLN A 515 14.50 -40.83 18.71
C GLN A 515 15.56 -40.04 19.50
N LYS A 516 15.97 -40.56 20.66
CA LYS A 516 16.99 -39.92 21.51
C LYS A 516 18.35 -40.57 21.29
N GLU A 517 19.33 -39.80 20.83
CA GLU A 517 20.72 -40.23 20.63
C GLU A 517 21.67 -39.22 21.26
N ASP A 518 22.54 -39.69 22.16
CA ASP A 518 23.51 -38.86 22.88
C ASP A 518 22.94 -37.59 23.52
N GLY A 519 21.69 -37.68 24.01
CA GLY A 519 20.96 -36.58 24.63
C GLY A 519 20.34 -35.57 23.65
N VAL A 520 20.43 -35.81 22.34
CA VAL A 520 19.75 -35.02 21.30
C VAL A 520 18.52 -35.78 20.81
N TRP A 521 17.41 -35.08 20.63
CA TRP A 521 16.12 -35.65 20.29
C TRP A 521 15.83 -35.38 18.81
N TYR A 522 15.46 -36.41 18.07
CA TYR A 522 15.22 -36.33 16.63
C TYR A 522 13.81 -36.80 16.27
N VAL A 523 13.22 -36.13 15.29
CA VAL A 523 12.03 -36.58 14.56
C VAL A 523 12.38 -36.54 13.08
N ASP A 524 12.33 -37.72 12.44
CA ASP A 524 12.87 -37.92 11.09
C ASP A 524 14.32 -37.38 10.98
N ARG A 525 14.54 -36.35 10.15
CA ARG A 525 15.86 -35.72 9.94
C ARG A 525 16.00 -34.36 10.64
N TRP A 526 15.15 -34.06 11.61
CA TRP A 526 15.15 -32.79 12.34
C TRP A 526 15.50 -32.98 13.81
N VAL A 527 16.33 -32.07 14.35
CA VAL A 527 16.57 -31.97 15.79
C VAL A 527 15.42 -31.22 16.44
N VAL A 528 14.74 -31.86 17.40
CA VAL A 528 13.53 -31.33 18.07
C VAL A 528 13.74 -30.94 19.53
N GLY A 529 14.88 -31.29 20.13
CA GLY A 529 15.17 -30.98 21.54
C GLY A 529 16.51 -31.55 22.03
N CYS A 530 16.87 -31.21 23.26
CA CYS A 530 18.03 -31.73 23.99
C CYS A 530 17.68 -32.08 25.45
N ASP A 531 18.43 -33.03 26.01
CA ASP A 531 18.61 -33.11 27.46
C ASP A 531 19.41 -31.90 27.94
N THR A 532 19.03 -31.27 29.05
CA THR A 532 19.70 -30.05 29.56
C THR A 532 21.14 -30.27 30.08
N SER A 533 21.57 -31.53 30.17
CA SER A 533 22.89 -31.96 30.66
C SER A 533 23.94 -32.07 29.55
N ILE A 534 23.57 -31.94 28.26
CA ILE A 534 24.52 -32.08 27.15
C ILE A 534 25.65 -31.05 27.22
N ARG A 535 26.83 -31.46 26.74
CA ARG A 535 28.04 -30.62 26.76
C ARG A 535 28.72 -30.52 25.40
N ASN A 536 29.00 -31.66 24.77
CA ASN A 536 29.63 -31.70 23.45
C ASN A 536 28.79 -32.62 22.59
N ILE A 537 28.28 -32.11 21.47
CA ILE A 537 27.38 -32.88 20.61
C ILE A 537 27.90 -32.93 19.17
N ILE A 538 27.64 -34.04 18.52
CA ILE A 538 27.82 -34.24 17.08
C ILE A 538 26.45 -34.63 16.54
N LEU A 539 25.87 -33.82 15.66
CA LEU A 539 24.57 -34.15 15.07
C LEU A 539 24.71 -35.28 14.05
N ARG A 540 23.65 -36.05 13.84
CA ARG A 540 23.61 -37.15 12.87
C ARG A 540 23.89 -36.65 11.44
N ASP A 541 24.69 -37.38 10.66
CA ASP A 541 25.11 -36.99 9.30
C ASP A 541 23.96 -36.68 8.32
N ASN A 542 22.75 -37.22 8.54
CA ASN A 542 21.58 -36.99 7.68
C ASN A 542 20.61 -35.92 8.23
N THR A 543 21.00 -35.18 9.27
CA THR A 543 20.20 -34.09 9.85
C THR A 543 20.03 -32.96 8.85
N ILE A 544 18.81 -32.60 8.50
CA ILE A 544 18.55 -31.50 7.56
C ILE A 544 18.21 -30.18 8.24
N GLY A 545 17.76 -30.21 9.49
CA GLY A 545 17.48 -28.98 10.22
C GLY A 545 17.31 -29.10 11.72
N ILE A 546 17.25 -27.93 12.36
CA ILE A 546 17.11 -27.74 13.80
C ILE A 546 15.89 -26.86 14.04
N ILE A 547 14.90 -27.35 14.77
CA ILE A 547 13.64 -26.62 14.98
C ILE A 547 13.82 -25.39 15.88
N ASP A 548 12.78 -24.56 15.96
CA ASP A 548 12.73 -23.42 16.87
C ASP A 548 13.03 -23.85 18.31
N SER A 549 13.93 -23.12 18.96
CA SER A 549 14.28 -23.33 20.37
C SER A 549 14.80 -24.73 20.75
N ALA A 550 15.24 -25.56 19.79
CA ALA A 550 15.65 -26.95 20.05
C ALA A 550 16.76 -27.09 21.11
N PHE A 551 17.71 -26.16 21.15
CA PHE A 551 18.78 -26.05 22.15
C PHE A 551 18.62 -24.83 23.07
N SER A 552 17.43 -24.23 23.11
CA SER A 552 17.17 -23.08 23.97
C SER A 552 17.45 -23.42 25.44
N HIS A 553 18.21 -22.56 26.12
CA HIS A 553 18.65 -22.73 27.51
C HIS A 553 19.50 -23.98 27.80
N CYS A 554 20.07 -24.65 26.78
CA CYS A 554 21.08 -25.71 26.96
C CYS A 554 22.43 -25.08 27.41
N SER A 555 22.44 -24.46 28.59
CA SER A 555 23.54 -23.65 29.17
C SER A 555 24.80 -24.44 29.54
N ASN A 556 24.76 -25.78 29.50
CA ASN A 556 25.92 -26.64 29.66
C ASN A 556 26.62 -26.97 28.33
N LEU A 557 26.00 -26.65 27.18
CA LEU A 557 26.54 -26.93 25.87
C LEU A 557 27.81 -26.10 25.64
N MET A 558 28.95 -26.78 25.46
CA MET A 558 30.27 -26.21 25.23
C MET A 558 30.68 -26.27 23.76
N SER A 559 30.26 -27.32 23.03
CA SER A 559 30.51 -27.41 21.59
C SER A 559 29.44 -28.19 20.82
N ILE A 560 29.31 -27.86 19.54
CA ILE A 560 28.42 -28.53 18.59
C ILE A 560 29.13 -28.77 17.25
N THR A 561 28.96 -29.96 16.69
CA THR A 561 29.32 -30.27 15.29
C THR A 561 28.06 -30.34 14.43
N ILE A 562 28.01 -29.51 13.38
CA ILE A 562 26.90 -29.40 12.44
C ILE A 562 27.32 -30.04 11.11
N PRO A 563 26.65 -31.11 10.65
CA PRO A 563 26.98 -31.79 9.41
C PRO A 563 26.49 -31.02 8.18
N ASP A 564 27.07 -31.34 7.03
CA ASP A 564 26.85 -30.63 5.75
C ASP A 564 25.44 -30.78 5.19
N SER A 565 24.65 -31.71 5.73
CA SER A 565 23.25 -31.94 5.40
C SER A 565 22.31 -30.90 6.01
N VAL A 566 22.74 -30.17 7.05
CA VAL A 566 21.91 -29.15 7.71
C VAL A 566 21.78 -27.93 6.81
N THR A 567 20.57 -27.71 6.31
CA THR A 567 20.22 -26.56 5.47
C THR A 567 19.26 -25.59 6.14
N SER A 568 18.85 -25.85 7.38
CA SER A 568 17.87 -25.04 8.09
C SER A 568 18.11 -24.99 9.60
N ILE A 569 18.20 -23.81 10.18
CA ILE A 569 18.30 -23.62 11.63
C ILE A 569 17.32 -22.54 12.04
N CYS A 570 16.22 -22.95 12.67
CA CYS A 570 15.07 -22.09 12.92
C CYS A 570 15.28 -21.17 14.14
N LYS A 571 14.29 -20.31 14.38
CA LYS A 571 14.34 -19.20 15.33
C LYS A 571 14.74 -19.65 16.74
N ASN A 572 15.65 -18.89 17.35
CA ASN A 572 16.08 -19.10 18.74
C ASN A 572 16.65 -20.50 19.04
N ALA A 573 17.04 -21.29 18.02
CA ALA A 573 17.52 -22.65 18.21
C ALA A 573 18.60 -22.78 19.30
N PHE A 574 19.48 -21.78 19.46
CA PHE A 574 20.55 -21.77 20.46
C PHE A 574 20.40 -20.66 21.51
N TRP A 575 19.21 -20.10 21.68
CA TRP A 575 18.99 -19.02 22.64
C TRP A 575 19.46 -19.40 24.05
N CYS A 576 20.22 -18.53 24.71
CA CYS A 576 20.79 -18.78 26.05
C CYS A 576 21.75 -19.98 26.17
N CYS A 577 22.43 -20.40 25.08
CA CYS A 577 23.56 -21.35 25.13
C CYS A 577 24.86 -20.69 25.62
N SER A 578 24.86 -20.11 26.82
CA SER A 578 25.91 -19.21 27.30
C SER A 578 27.29 -19.84 27.54
N SER A 579 27.40 -21.17 27.62
CA SER A 579 28.69 -21.87 27.78
C SER A 579 29.33 -22.29 26.45
N LEU A 580 28.66 -22.04 25.32
CA LEU A 580 29.13 -22.50 24.02
C LEU A 580 30.42 -21.78 23.65
N GLN A 581 31.42 -22.52 23.18
CA GLN A 581 32.77 -22.03 22.90
C GLN A 581 33.29 -22.42 21.53
N ALA A 582 32.70 -23.43 20.88
CA ALA A 582 33.14 -23.90 19.57
C ALA A 582 31.97 -24.44 18.73
N VAL A 583 31.95 -24.05 17.46
CA VAL A 583 31.11 -24.65 16.42
C VAL A 583 32.02 -25.34 15.42
N TYR A 584 31.74 -26.60 15.11
CA TYR A 584 32.47 -27.41 14.14
C TYR A 584 31.62 -27.66 12.90
N ILE A 585 32.20 -27.47 11.72
CA ILE A 585 31.60 -27.75 10.42
C ILE A 585 32.61 -28.45 9.51
N THR A 586 32.11 -29.09 8.45
CA THR A 586 32.94 -29.75 7.42
C THR A 586 32.85 -29.07 6.05
N ASN A 587 31.75 -28.36 5.76
CA ASN A 587 31.52 -27.67 4.50
C ASN A 587 31.08 -26.21 4.68
N LEU A 588 31.95 -25.31 4.20
CA LEU A 588 31.74 -23.88 4.28
C LEU A 588 30.69 -23.36 3.28
N VAL A 589 30.48 -24.04 2.14
CA VAL A 589 29.44 -23.69 1.17
C VAL A 589 28.06 -23.86 1.80
N THR A 590 27.81 -24.99 2.44
CA THR A 590 26.56 -25.22 3.18
C THR A 590 26.39 -24.17 4.27
N TRP A 591 27.42 -23.96 5.10
CA TRP A 591 27.36 -22.99 6.20
C TRP A 591 26.97 -21.58 5.74
N CYS A 592 27.58 -21.08 4.66
CA CYS A 592 27.28 -19.75 4.11
C CYS A 592 25.82 -19.64 3.62
N GLY A 593 25.19 -20.76 3.26
CA GLY A 593 23.83 -20.82 2.77
C GLY A 593 22.76 -21.10 3.82
N ILE A 594 23.12 -21.33 5.10
CA ILE A 594 22.14 -21.59 6.15
C ILE A 594 21.34 -20.31 6.44
N PRO A 595 20.00 -20.34 6.34
CA PRO A 595 19.16 -19.22 6.72
C PRO A 595 18.98 -19.22 8.25
N PHE A 596 19.70 -18.35 8.95
CA PHE A 596 19.46 -18.12 10.37
C PHE A 596 18.31 -17.12 10.55
N GLU A 597 17.15 -17.60 11.01
CA GLU A 597 15.95 -16.75 11.17
C GLU A 597 16.16 -15.57 12.14
N ASN A 598 17.06 -15.72 13.12
CA ASN A 598 17.53 -14.62 13.96
C ASN A 598 18.93 -14.91 14.53
N VAL A 599 19.54 -13.91 15.17
CA VAL A 599 20.87 -14.04 15.79
C VAL A 599 20.95 -15.21 16.77
N SER A 600 19.89 -15.48 17.54
CA SER A 600 19.84 -16.57 18.53
C SER A 600 19.69 -17.96 17.89
N ALA A 601 19.40 -18.05 16.59
CA ALA A 601 19.44 -19.28 15.81
C ALA A 601 20.88 -19.65 15.43
N ASN A 602 21.81 -18.69 15.34
CA ASN A 602 23.19 -19.00 15.02
C ASN A 602 23.98 -19.41 16.29
N PRO A 603 24.53 -20.64 16.36
CA PRO A 603 25.38 -21.03 17.49
C PRO A 603 26.66 -20.20 17.60
N LEU A 604 27.19 -19.61 16.51
CA LEU A 604 28.34 -18.72 16.57
C LEU A 604 28.10 -17.45 17.39
N SER A 605 26.84 -17.03 17.55
CA SER A 605 26.47 -15.89 18.39
C SER A 605 26.84 -16.07 19.87
N TYR A 606 27.10 -17.30 20.29
CA TYR A 606 27.58 -17.62 21.63
C TYR A 606 29.00 -18.19 21.61
N ALA A 607 29.35 -19.00 20.59
CA ALA A 607 30.65 -19.68 20.52
C ALA A 607 31.81 -18.77 20.14
N TYR A 608 31.58 -17.81 19.24
CA TYR A 608 32.57 -16.90 18.65
C TYR A 608 33.78 -17.55 17.94
N ARG A 609 33.84 -18.88 17.85
CA ARG A 609 34.94 -19.65 17.24
C ARG A 609 34.38 -20.73 16.32
N LEU A 610 34.68 -20.62 15.04
CA LEU A 610 34.32 -21.60 14.01
C LEU A 610 35.52 -22.51 13.73
N TYR A 611 35.27 -23.81 13.65
CA TYR A 611 36.24 -24.83 13.27
C TYR A 611 35.79 -25.50 11.97
N LEU A 612 36.63 -25.49 10.95
CA LEU A 612 36.43 -26.20 9.68
C LEU A 612 37.33 -27.42 9.65
N ASN A 613 36.75 -28.62 9.52
CA ASN A 613 37.50 -29.89 9.53
C ASN A 613 38.45 -30.00 10.75
N GLY A 614 37.96 -29.58 11.92
CA GLY A 614 38.71 -29.60 13.18
C GLY A 614 39.76 -28.48 13.36
N THR A 615 39.95 -27.61 12.36
CA THR A 615 40.92 -26.51 12.41
C THR A 615 40.20 -25.18 12.68
N LEU A 616 40.69 -24.40 13.65
CA LEU A 616 40.15 -23.06 13.94
C LEU A 616 40.28 -22.16 12.72
N VAL A 617 39.16 -21.59 12.27
CA VAL A 617 39.14 -20.64 11.17
C VAL A 617 39.62 -19.28 11.67
N THR A 618 40.73 -18.83 11.09
CA THR A 618 41.34 -17.50 11.33
C THR A 618 41.43 -16.74 10.01
N ASP A 619 41.90 -17.42 8.96
CA ASP A 619 41.82 -16.96 7.59
C ASP A 619 40.65 -17.64 6.88
N LEU A 620 39.56 -16.88 6.66
CA LEU A 620 38.35 -17.40 6.01
C LEU A 620 38.47 -17.26 4.50
N VAL A 621 38.49 -18.38 3.79
CA VAL A 621 38.42 -18.40 2.33
C VAL A 621 37.05 -18.92 1.92
N ILE A 622 36.18 -18.02 1.45
CA ILE A 622 34.87 -18.40 0.92
C ILE A 622 35.10 -19.19 -0.38
N PRO A 623 34.53 -20.40 -0.54
CA PRO A 623 34.76 -21.22 -1.72
C PRO A 623 34.13 -20.61 -2.99
N ASP A 624 34.77 -20.84 -4.14
CA ASP A 624 34.20 -20.50 -5.44
C ASP A 624 32.84 -21.17 -5.64
N GLY A 625 31.89 -20.45 -6.23
CA GLY A 625 30.52 -20.91 -6.48
C GLY A 625 29.53 -20.56 -5.37
N VAL A 626 30.00 -20.04 -4.22
CA VAL A 626 29.12 -19.38 -3.26
C VAL A 626 28.61 -18.08 -3.87
N MET A 627 27.29 -17.97 -4.03
CA MET A 627 26.64 -16.79 -4.62
C MET A 627 26.27 -15.73 -3.59
N SER A 628 26.06 -16.13 -2.34
CA SER A 628 25.65 -15.26 -1.24
C SER A 628 26.25 -15.74 0.07
N ILE A 629 26.64 -14.79 0.92
CA ILE A 629 26.97 -15.04 2.32
C ILE A 629 25.73 -14.69 3.14
N GLY A 630 25.09 -15.68 3.76
CA GLY A 630 23.80 -15.50 4.44
C GLY A 630 23.83 -14.57 5.66
N ASP A 631 22.64 -14.11 6.04
CA ASP A 631 22.44 -13.30 7.24
C ASP A 631 23.00 -14.01 8.48
N PHE A 632 23.67 -13.25 9.35
CA PHE A 632 24.33 -13.72 10.56
C PHE A 632 25.43 -14.79 10.37
N ALA A 633 25.80 -15.22 9.15
CA ALA A 633 26.61 -16.44 8.91
C ALA A 633 27.90 -16.55 9.76
N PHE A 634 28.60 -15.43 10.00
CA PHE A 634 29.82 -15.35 10.81
C PHE A 634 29.66 -14.38 11.99
N TYR A 635 28.43 -14.17 12.47
CA TYR A 635 28.13 -13.28 13.58
C TYR A 635 29.02 -13.56 14.80
N GLY A 636 29.69 -12.52 15.28
CA GLY A 636 30.55 -12.54 16.45
C GLY A 636 31.83 -13.36 16.31
N CYS A 637 32.19 -13.84 15.11
CA CYS A 637 33.34 -14.73 14.93
C CYS A 637 34.68 -14.01 15.18
N SER A 638 35.03 -13.87 16.46
CA SER A 638 36.18 -13.10 16.96
C SER A 638 37.52 -13.74 16.63
N SER A 639 37.56 -14.97 16.11
CA SER A 639 38.79 -15.62 15.64
C SER A 639 39.21 -15.20 14.23
N LEU A 640 38.30 -14.61 13.42
CA LEU A 640 38.62 -14.24 12.03
C LEU A 640 39.56 -13.03 11.98
N THR A 641 40.71 -13.21 11.35
CA THR A 641 41.74 -12.17 11.14
C THR A 641 41.73 -11.64 9.71
N SER A 642 41.37 -12.49 8.74
CA SER A 642 41.24 -12.14 7.32
C SER A 642 40.07 -12.87 6.68
N ILE A 643 39.52 -12.27 5.61
CA ILE A 643 38.51 -12.91 4.75
C ILE A 643 38.91 -12.76 3.28
N THR A 644 38.69 -13.81 2.49
CA THR A 644 38.79 -13.81 1.03
C THR A 644 37.41 -14.12 0.46
N ILE A 645 36.84 -13.18 -0.30
CA ILE A 645 35.54 -13.27 -0.95
C ILE A 645 35.79 -13.45 -2.46
N PRO A 646 35.36 -14.55 -3.09
CA PRO A 646 35.55 -14.78 -4.52
C PRO A 646 34.55 -13.98 -5.36
N ASP A 647 34.87 -13.81 -6.65
CA ASP A 647 34.04 -13.09 -7.63
C ASP A 647 32.68 -13.77 -7.92
N SER A 648 32.44 -14.98 -7.39
CA SER A 648 31.11 -15.61 -7.46
C SER A 648 30.11 -14.98 -6.49
N VAL A 649 30.58 -14.33 -5.41
CA VAL A 649 29.70 -13.74 -4.40
C VAL A 649 29.10 -12.46 -4.95
N THR A 650 27.78 -12.40 -4.92
CA THR A 650 26.99 -11.25 -5.38
C THR A 650 26.35 -10.48 -4.23
N ASN A 651 26.11 -11.14 -3.09
CA ASN A 651 25.40 -10.55 -1.96
C ASN A 651 26.07 -10.92 -0.63
N ILE A 652 26.13 -9.97 0.30
CA ILE A 652 26.51 -10.19 1.70
C ILE A 652 25.32 -9.84 2.58
N GLY A 653 24.86 -10.79 3.39
CA GLY A 653 23.66 -10.69 4.22
C GLY A 653 23.78 -9.72 5.40
N ASN A 654 22.63 -9.46 6.03
CA ASN A 654 22.54 -8.62 7.22
C ASN A 654 23.33 -9.26 8.37
N TYR A 655 24.08 -8.44 9.11
CA TYR A 655 24.88 -8.88 10.27
C TYR A 655 25.89 -10.02 9.97
N ALA A 656 26.21 -10.30 8.69
CA ALA A 656 26.97 -11.48 8.28
C ALA A 656 28.34 -11.60 8.97
N PHE A 657 29.04 -10.49 9.19
CA PHE A 657 30.33 -10.40 9.90
C PHE A 657 30.27 -9.49 11.13
N TYR A 658 29.07 -9.21 11.66
CA TYR A 658 28.89 -8.34 12.83
C TYR A 658 29.79 -8.80 13.98
N GLY A 659 30.54 -7.89 14.59
CA GLY A 659 31.36 -8.20 15.76
C GLY A 659 32.56 -9.13 15.50
N CYS A 660 32.97 -9.33 14.24
CA CYS A 660 34.25 -9.98 13.91
C CYS A 660 35.42 -9.06 14.29
N SER A 661 35.70 -8.98 15.60
CA SER A 661 36.54 -7.94 16.20
C SER A 661 38.03 -8.06 15.89
N SER A 662 38.50 -9.23 15.45
CA SER A 662 39.90 -9.46 15.03
C SER A 662 40.14 -9.24 13.54
N LEU A 663 39.09 -8.98 12.75
CA LEU A 663 39.19 -8.84 11.29
C LEU A 663 39.88 -7.53 10.95
N THR A 664 40.98 -7.57 10.21
CA THR A 664 41.85 -6.39 10.01
C THR A 664 41.66 -5.66 8.69
N ARG A 665 41.47 -6.39 7.60
CA ARG A 665 41.32 -5.83 6.25
C ARG A 665 40.31 -6.64 5.46
N VAL A 666 39.49 -5.95 4.68
CA VAL A 666 38.46 -6.56 3.83
C VAL A 666 38.52 -5.95 2.44
N THR A 667 38.48 -6.80 1.43
CA THR A 667 38.24 -6.41 0.04
C THR A 667 36.93 -7.04 -0.40
N ILE A 668 35.95 -6.21 -0.71
CA ILE A 668 34.68 -6.62 -1.31
C ILE A 668 34.89 -6.58 -2.84
N PRO A 669 34.76 -7.71 -3.56
CA PRO A 669 35.01 -7.74 -4.99
C PRO A 669 33.94 -7.00 -5.80
N ASP A 670 34.26 -6.65 -7.05
CA ASP A 670 33.38 -5.95 -7.98
C ASP A 670 32.13 -6.77 -8.35
N SER A 671 32.08 -8.06 -8.04
CA SER A 671 30.90 -8.90 -8.23
C SER A 671 29.79 -8.64 -7.21
N VAL A 672 30.11 -8.07 -6.05
CA VAL A 672 29.12 -7.83 -4.99
C VAL A 672 28.25 -6.64 -5.37
N MET A 673 26.94 -6.88 -5.43
CA MET A 673 25.91 -5.90 -5.75
C MET A 673 25.29 -5.28 -4.49
N SER A 674 25.27 -6.02 -3.37
CA SER A 674 24.63 -5.58 -2.12
C SER A 674 25.37 -6.02 -0.86
N ILE A 675 25.38 -5.13 0.14
CA ILE A 675 25.88 -5.36 1.49
C ILE A 675 24.75 -5.08 2.47
N GLY A 676 24.37 -6.08 3.26
CA GLY A 676 23.26 -6.01 4.20
C GLY A 676 23.48 -5.07 5.38
N GLU A 677 22.39 -4.77 6.08
CA GLU A 677 22.38 -3.96 7.30
C GLU A 677 23.37 -4.52 8.33
N SER A 678 24.15 -3.64 8.95
CA SER A 678 25.10 -4.00 10.02
C SER A 678 26.11 -5.11 9.65
N ALA A 679 26.33 -5.41 8.36
CA ALA A 679 27.12 -6.55 7.92
C ALA A 679 28.53 -6.60 8.53
N PHE A 680 29.19 -5.46 8.73
CA PHE A 680 30.52 -5.33 9.34
C PHE A 680 30.49 -4.47 10.62
N SER A 681 29.32 -4.29 11.23
CA SER A 681 29.18 -3.47 12.43
C SER A 681 29.96 -4.09 13.59
N ARG A 682 30.60 -3.24 14.41
CA ARG A 682 31.49 -3.62 15.52
C ARG A 682 32.68 -4.50 15.14
N CYS A 683 33.12 -4.48 13.88
CA CYS A 683 34.43 -5.02 13.49
C CYS A 683 35.55 -4.08 14.00
N THR A 684 35.78 -4.05 15.31
CA THR A 684 36.65 -3.06 15.96
C THR A 684 38.11 -3.12 15.54
N GLY A 685 38.58 -4.27 15.03
CA GLY A 685 39.93 -4.46 14.49
C GLY A 685 40.09 -4.09 13.03
N LEU A 686 39.00 -3.77 12.32
CA LEU A 686 39.01 -3.49 10.89
C LEU A 686 39.71 -2.15 10.66
N VAL A 687 40.87 -2.16 10.02
CA VAL A 687 41.71 -0.98 9.75
C VAL A 687 41.36 -0.33 8.42
N SER A 688 41.05 -1.13 7.40
CA SER A 688 40.72 -0.62 6.07
C SER A 688 39.76 -1.55 5.34
N ILE A 689 38.83 -0.97 4.58
CA ILE A 689 37.95 -1.71 3.68
C ILE A 689 37.93 -1.09 2.27
N THR A 690 37.96 -1.96 1.25
CA THR A 690 37.72 -1.60 -0.15
C THR A 690 36.37 -2.18 -0.57
N ILE A 691 35.47 -1.33 -1.06
CA ILE A 691 34.14 -1.70 -1.55
C ILE A 691 34.18 -1.77 -3.08
N GLY A 692 33.75 -2.90 -3.64
CA GLY A 692 33.73 -3.15 -5.07
C GLY A 692 32.84 -2.18 -5.86
N ASN A 693 33.17 -2.01 -7.14
CA ASN A 693 32.56 -1.01 -8.01
C ASN A 693 31.09 -1.26 -8.34
N SER A 694 30.54 -2.45 -8.14
CA SER A 694 29.12 -2.76 -8.44
C SER A 694 28.18 -2.59 -7.24
N VAL A 695 28.70 -2.27 -6.06
CA VAL A 695 27.87 -1.98 -4.88
C VAL A 695 27.11 -0.68 -5.12
N THR A 696 25.79 -0.70 -4.97
CA THR A 696 24.93 0.47 -5.23
C THR A 696 24.60 1.27 -3.98
N SER A 697 24.67 0.66 -2.79
CA SER A 697 24.40 1.33 -1.52
C SER A 697 25.23 0.75 -0.38
N ILE A 698 25.56 1.61 0.58
CA ILE A 698 26.08 1.21 1.90
C ILE A 698 24.90 1.24 2.86
N GLY A 699 24.49 0.07 3.37
CA GLY A 699 23.30 -0.10 4.19
C GLY A 699 23.37 0.55 5.57
N ILE A 700 22.22 0.56 6.25
CA ILE A 700 22.06 1.09 7.61
C ILE A 700 23.06 0.38 8.56
N TYR A 701 23.74 1.15 9.42
CA TYR A 701 24.72 0.66 10.40
C TYR A 701 25.87 -0.23 9.85
N THR A 702 26.11 -0.30 8.53
CA THR A 702 27.02 -1.29 7.92
C THR A 702 28.39 -1.40 8.60
N PHE A 703 29.00 -0.27 8.97
CA PHE A 703 30.29 -0.17 9.66
C PHE A 703 30.17 0.47 11.04
N TYR A 704 28.97 0.50 11.65
CA TYR A 704 28.75 1.12 12.95
C TYR A 704 29.75 0.64 14.01
N GLY A 705 30.38 1.57 14.71
CA GLY A 705 31.32 1.25 15.79
C GLY A 705 32.58 0.50 15.33
N CYS A 706 32.98 0.56 14.06
CA CYS A 706 34.28 0.08 13.61
C CYS A 706 35.39 1.05 14.06
N THR A 707 35.72 1.00 15.36
CA THR A 707 36.61 1.99 15.99
C THR A 707 38.04 1.98 15.46
N GLY A 708 38.50 0.87 14.89
CA GLY A 708 39.84 0.75 14.26
C GLY A 708 39.90 1.18 12.80
N LEU A 709 38.76 1.53 12.18
CA LEU A 709 38.68 1.78 10.75
C LEU A 709 39.32 3.12 10.41
N GLU A 710 40.51 3.11 9.80
CA GLU A 710 41.28 4.31 9.49
C GLU A 710 40.97 4.88 8.09
N SER A 711 40.62 4.01 7.14
CA SER A 711 40.36 4.38 5.74
C SER A 711 39.32 3.50 5.05
N VAL A 712 38.54 4.10 4.15
CA VAL A 712 37.50 3.43 3.36
C VAL A 712 37.61 3.87 1.90
N THR A 713 37.65 2.90 0.99
CA THR A 713 37.53 3.13 -0.45
C THR A 713 36.15 2.67 -0.90
N ILE A 714 35.31 3.62 -1.36
CA ILE A 714 33.95 3.35 -1.84
C ILE A 714 33.99 3.14 -3.36
N GLY A 715 33.33 2.08 -3.85
CA GLY A 715 33.24 1.78 -5.28
C GLY A 715 32.35 2.75 -6.07
N ASN A 716 32.64 2.92 -7.35
CA ASN A 716 32.11 4.02 -8.18
C ASN A 716 30.62 3.93 -8.55
N SER A 717 29.89 2.88 -8.14
CA SER A 717 28.43 2.78 -8.38
C SER A 717 27.59 3.08 -7.14
N VAL A 718 28.21 3.41 -5.99
CA VAL A 718 27.46 3.70 -4.76
C VAL A 718 26.71 5.02 -4.93
N THR A 719 25.39 5.00 -4.80
CA THR A 719 24.55 6.19 -4.87
C THR A 719 24.05 6.66 -3.51
N ASN A 720 24.00 5.76 -2.51
CA ASN A 720 23.46 6.04 -1.17
C ASN A 720 24.41 5.58 -0.05
N ILE A 721 24.64 6.45 0.93
CA ILE A 721 25.26 6.12 2.22
C ILE A 721 24.18 6.18 3.31
N GLY A 722 23.81 5.01 3.83
CA GLY A 722 22.65 4.84 4.70
C GLY A 722 22.81 5.36 6.13
N ASN A 723 21.67 5.40 6.84
CA ASN A 723 21.54 5.84 8.23
C ASN A 723 22.62 5.19 9.12
N HIS A 724 23.40 6.02 9.83
CA HIS A 724 24.43 5.59 10.77
C HIS A 724 25.52 4.65 10.18
N ALA A 725 25.73 4.63 8.86
CA ALA A 725 26.61 3.68 8.18
C ALA A 725 28.02 3.59 8.79
N PHE A 726 28.62 4.71 9.19
CA PHE A 726 29.93 4.82 9.84
C PHE A 726 29.83 5.45 11.25
N LEU A 727 28.64 5.49 11.87
CA LEU A 727 28.45 6.09 13.19
C LEU A 727 29.42 5.45 14.20
N GLY A 728 30.20 6.27 14.89
CA GLY A 728 31.17 5.83 15.91
C GLY A 728 32.45 5.18 15.36
N CYS A 729 32.77 5.34 14.07
CA CYS A 729 34.08 4.95 13.52
C CYS A 729 35.17 5.94 13.97
N THR A 730 35.53 5.89 15.26
CA THR A 730 36.39 6.90 15.90
C THR A 730 37.78 7.03 15.26
N GLY A 731 38.32 5.96 14.69
CA GLY A 731 39.62 5.95 14.01
C GLY A 731 39.61 6.43 12.56
N LEU A 732 38.45 6.74 11.97
CA LEU A 732 38.32 7.06 10.55
C LEU A 732 38.94 8.43 10.27
N ARG A 733 40.12 8.45 9.66
CA ARG A 733 40.87 9.69 9.38
C ARG A 733 40.49 10.32 8.06
N SER A 734 40.25 9.48 7.05
CA SER A 734 39.93 9.91 5.69
C SER A 734 38.99 8.94 5.00
N ILE A 735 38.09 9.46 4.17
CA ILE A 735 37.21 8.66 3.31
C ILE A 735 37.18 9.20 1.89
N MET A 736 37.17 8.29 0.91
CA MET A 736 36.97 8.60 -0.50
C MET A 736 35.53 8.29 -0.91
N ILE A 737 34.83 9.32 -1.41
CA ILE A 737 33.42 9.27 -1.83
C ILE A 737 33.36 9.53 -3.36
N PRO A 738 32.81 8.62 -4.16
CA PRO A 738 32.70 8.80 -5.61
C PRO A 738 31.60 9.83 -5.98
N ASP A 739 31.68 10.39 -7.19
CA ASP A 739 30.70 11.34 -7.73
C ASP A 739 29.32 10.74 -8.00
N SER A 740 29.20 9.42 -7.96
CA SER A 740 27.95 8.68 -8.04
C SER A 740 27.05 8.87 -6.81
N VAL A 741 27.60 9.28 -5.65
CA VAL A 741 26.82 9.45 -4.41
C VAL A 741 25.88 10.64 -4.55
N THR A 742 24.58 10.40 -4.40
CA THR A 742 23.54 11.44 -4.46
C THR A 742 22.84 11.65 -3.12
N ASN A 743 22.97 10.72 -2.17
CA ASN A 743 22.36 10.82 -0.85
C ASN A 743 23.27 10.32 0.29
N ILE A 744 23.30 11.07 1.39
CA ILE A 744 23.95 10.71 2.65
C ILE A 744 22.92 10.91 3.78
N GLU A 745 22.52 9.81 4.39
CA GLU A 745 21.43 9.78 5.37
C GLU A 745 21.89 10.21 6.78
N ARG A 746 20.91 10.30 7.70
CA ARG A 746 21.11 10.79 9.07
C ARG A 746 22.26 10.07 9.77
N GLU A 747 23.11 10.89 10.41
CA GLU A 747 24.21 10.45 11.27
C GLU A 747 25.22 9.48 10.64
N ALA A 748 25.28 9.39 9.30
CA ALA A 748 26.17 8.48 8.57
C ALA A 748 27.63 8.51 9.04
N PHE A 749 28.19 9.68 9.37
CA PHE A 749 29.55 9.88 9.85
C PHE A 749 29.63 10.46 11.27
N SER A 750 28.53 10.44 12.02
CA SER A 750 28.52 10.96 13.40
C SER A 750 29.50 10.17 14.29
N GLY A 751 30.20 10.84 15.21
CA GLY A 751 31.18 10.20 16.09
C GLY A 751 32.47 9.68 15.42
N CYS A 752 32.72 10.02 14.15
CA CYS A 752 34.02 9.81 13.49
C CYS A 752 35.02 10.89 13.96
N THR A 753 35.48 10.79 15.20
CA THR A 753 36.24 11.86 15.88
C THR A 753 37.58 12.20 15.25
N ASP A 754 38.23 11.25 14.57
CA ASP A 754 39.52 11.46 13.91
C ASP A 754 39.38 11.91 12.44
N LEU A 755 38.15 12.08 11.94
CA LEU A 755 37.89 12.43 10.53
C LEU A 755 38.35 13.85 10.24
N THR A 756 39.42 13.96 9.45
CA THR A 756 40.04 15.25 9.10
C THR A 756 39.92 15.57 7.61
N SER A 757 39.65 14.59 6.76
CA SER A 757 39.51 14.79 5.31
C SER A 757 38.45 13.90 4.67
N ILE A 758 37.69 14.46 3.73
CA ILE A 758 36.80 13.73 2.82
C ILE A 758 37.28 14.02 1.41
N THR A 759 37.65 13.00 0.65
CA THR A 759 37.97 13.16 -0.78
C THR A 759 36.73 12.82 -1.59
N PHE A 760 36.15 13.80 -2.28
CA PHE A 760 35.02 13.60 -3.17
C PHE A 760 35.48 13.63 -4.62
N ILE A 761 35.29 12.54 -5.37
CA ILE A 761 35.77 12.40 -6.76
C ILE A 761 34.82 13.10 -7.76
N GLY A 762 34.27 14.25 -7.40
CA GLY A 762 33.43 15.11 -8.24
C GLY A 762 33.78 16.58 -8.05
N THR A 763 32.97 17.47 -8.61
CA THR A 763 33.10 18.92 -8.44
C THR A 763 32.48 19.40 -7.13
N GLN A 764 32.83 20.62 -6.69
CA GLN A 764 32.17 21.26 -5.55
C GLN A 764 30.66 21.42 -5.76
N GLU A 765 30.22 21.67 -6.99
CA GLU A 765 28.80 21.75 -7.36
C GLU A 765 28.09 20.40 -7.12
N GLN A 766 28.67 19.31 -7.61
CA GLN A 766 28.13 17.96 -7.39
C GLN A 766 28.09 17.62 -5.89
N TRP A 767 29.12 17.95 -5.12
CA TRP A 767 29.12 17.75 -3.67
C TRP A 767 27.97 18.49 -2.99
N ASN A 768 27.75 19.75 -3.34
CA ASN A 768 26.68 20.56 -2.77
C ASN A 768 25.28 20.07 -3.17
N ALA A 769 25.15 19.43 -4.33
CA ALA A 769 23.90 18.83 -4.81
C ALA A 769 23.51 17.52 -4.09
N ILE A 770 24.46 16.84 -3.43
CA ILE A 770 24.16 15.64 -2.64
C ILE A 770 23.16 15.98 -1.53
N SER A 771 22.05 15.24 -1.48
CA SER A 771 21.09 15.28 -0.38
C SER A 771 21.76 14.79 0.90
N LYS A 772 21.80 15.63 1.94
CA LYS A 772 22.42 15.31 3.23
C LYS A 772 21.39 15.54 4.32
N GLU A 773 20.99 14.46 5.00
CA GLU A 773 20.02 14.55 6.08
C GLU A 773 20.59 15.19 7.35
N SER A 774 19.70 15.52 8.29
CA SER A 774 20.06 16.15 9.57
C SER A 774 21.14 15.33 10.28
N GLY A 775 22.22 16.01 10.64
CA GLY A 775 23.30 15.41 11.40
C GLY A 775 24.13 14.35 10.68
N TRP A 776 24.07 14.26 9.34
CA TRP A 776 24.88 13.33 8.53
C TRP A 776 26.35 13.26 8.98
N ASN A 777 26.92 14.39 9.41
CA ASN A 777 28.21 14.51 10.07
C ASN A 777 28.14 15.57 11.18
N ASN A 778 28.10 15.12 12.44
CA ASN A 778 28.04 15.94 13.65
C ASN A 778 29.36 15.96 14.44
N ASN A 779 30.49 15.69 13.79
CA ASN A 779 31.80 15.73 14.44
C ASN A 779 32.17 17.16 14.84
N THR A 780 32.84 17.33 15.99
CA THR A 780 33.26 18.64 16.52
C THR A 780 34.62 19.11 15.99
N GLY A 781 35.37 18.24 15.31
CA GLY A 781 36.66 18.55 14.69
C GLY A 781 36.50 19.17 13.30
N SER A 782 37.43 20.05 12.94
CA SER A 782 37.50 20.63 11.58
C SER A 782 37.92 19.57 10.56
N TYR A 783 37.28 19.55 9.40
CA TYR A 783 37.66 18.69 8.27
C TYR A 783 37.64 19.45 6.95
N THR A 784 38.42 18.96 5.99
CA THR A 784 38.46 19.50 4.62
C THR A 784 37.80 18.53 3.66
N ILE A 785 36.95 19.02 2.77
CA ILE A 785 36.43 18.24 1.65
C ILE A 785 37.24 18.60 0.41
N HIS A 786 37.96 17.64 -0.15
CA HIS A 786 38.75 17.79 -1.36
C HIS A 786 37.90 17.38 -2.57
N CYS A 787 37.55 18.33 -3.44
CA CYS A 787 36.90 18.07 -4.72
C CYS A 787 37.89 18.20 -5.88
N THR A 788 37.53 17.70 -7.05
CA THR A 788 38.39 17.71 -8.25
C THR A 788 38.71 19.12 -8.78
N ASP A 789 37.88 20.11 -8.44
CA ASP A 789 37.97 21.52 -8.84
C ASP A 789 38.27 22.47 -7.65
N GLY A 790 38.61 21.94 -6.46
CA GLY A 790 39.07 22.69 -5.31
C GLY A 790 38.55 22.18 -3.97
N ASP A 791 39.01 22.79 -2.87
CA ASP A 791 38.66 22.37 -1.51
C ASP A 791 37.47 23.16 -0.94
N ILE A 792 36.60 22.48 -0.21
CA ILE A 792 35.58 23.07 0.66
C ILE A 792 36.04 22.90 2.11
N ALA A 793 36.55 23.98 2.70
CA ALA A 793 36.87 24.01 4.13
C ALA A 793 35.59 24.22 4.95
N LYS A 794 35.32 23.33 5.91
CA LYS A 794 34.25 23.53 6.89
C LYS A 794 34.89 23.65 8.28
N SER A 795 34.74 24.82 8.88
CA SER A 795 35.24 25.16 10.22
C SER A 795 34.47 24.45 11.32
#